data_AF-A0A950LNC6-F1
#
_entry.id   AF-A0A950LNC6-F1
#
_cell.length_a   1.000
_cell.length_b   1.000
_cell.length_c   1.000
_cell.angle_alpha   90.00
_cell.angle_beta   90.00
_cell.angle_gamma   90.00
#
_symmetry.space_group_name_H-M   'P 1'
#
loop_
_entity.id
_entity.type
_entity.pdbx_description
1 polymer ?
#
loop_
_entity_poly.entity_id
_entity_poly.type
_entity_poly.pdbx_seq_one_letter_code
_entity_poly.pdbx_strand_id
1 'polypeptide(L)'
;GLAERVSIELSRWGISADDTAGTALARSPAGRLALILAELASSKLGSSNLLALLAHPLAHLGLDRSTLERGRATIDIALTRGRQLPESLRELKEALVRAAQEMPEHAARPRARLTPADFAAASAVIDALDAALTPFLAASRRSDLSLPDLGEAHWIAVAAVTRLPDGERALSGQDAEALVALFADLAECHDAGPLIPAASYAQALRGLMEARAVMPSSPGHARVKIWGLLEARLLAADVVVLGGLVEGTWPARIATDPFLNRGLRAQLELSAPERRIGQMAHDFVAACGASRCFVTRPLKSQGADTIASRFLQRLEAVAGTRRWNDAKARGAYYLELADMLDQAGAPVPVPRPAPLVPAALQPRRLSVTAIETLLRDPYAIFARHVLRLDKLEPAGMAFDPHRQGVIWHEAFATFVKRYPLAMPAQAIEAITEIGRELLAPYMEDPQVAGFIWPRFQRVARWFVEFERARRPQIAEITVETNSWLDLPLVDGESFRLTARPDRIERNRDTTLAIIDFKTGTPPKMIDVRSGFSPQLTLEAAILRGGGMPGVPGGVVSELSYVALSGGTPAGRKQAVDAKSANAATLDELAAAHLAGVIAVLNQYREGKRGFASKPFPGLAPAYGDYDHLARFAEWADEGGEDAETE
;
A
#
# COMPACT_ATOMS: atom_id res chain seq x y z
N GLY A 1 1.04 26.10 0.16
CA GLY A 1 0.48 27.45 0.39
C GLY A 1 -0.15 28.01 -0.88
N LEU A 2 -0.70 29.24 -0.90
CA LEU A 2 -1.24 29.82 -2.14
C LEU A 2 -0.13 30.09 -3.17
N ALA A 3 0.99 30.68 -2.74
CA ALA A 3 2.16 30.95 -3.58
C ALA A 3 2.65 29.70 -4.31
N GLU A 4 2.85 28.60 -3.57
CA GLU A 4 3.21 27.28 -4.12
C GLU A 4 2.24 26.77 -5.19
N ARG A 5 0.91 26.88 -4.97
CA ARG A 5 -0.08 26.50 -5.99
C ARG A 5 0.02 27.38 -7.23
N VAL A 6 0.22 28.68 -7.06
CA VAL A 6 0.44 29.60 -8.19
C VAL A 6 1.71 29.24 -8.95
N SER A 7 2.81 28.93 -8.27
CA SER A 7 4.06 28.50 -8.92
C SER A 7 3.88 27.19 -9.70
N ILE A 8 3.12 26.23 -9.16
CA ILE A 8 2.78 24.98 -9.86
C ILE A 8 1.93 25.29 -11.10
N GLU A 9 0.91 26.14 -11.00
CA GLU A 9 0.07 26.51 -12.14
C GLU A 9 0.88 27.23 -13.23
N LEU A 10 1.76 28.16 -12.85
CA LEU A 10 2.65 28.85 -13.79
C LEU A 10 3.60 27.89 -14.54
N SER A 11 3.94 26.75 -13.94
CA SER A 11 4.76 25.72 -14.58
C SER A 11 4.10 25.09 -15.83
N ARG A 12 2.76 25.15 -15.95
CA ARG A 12 2.04 24.74 -17.18
C ARG A 12 2.52 25.50 -18.42
N TRP A 13 3.03 26.72 -18.24
CA TRP A 13 3.58 27.58 -19.30
C TRP A 13 5.11 27.71 -19.24
N GLY A 14 5.80 26.87 -18.45
CA GLY A 14 7.25 26.95 -18.26
C GLY A 14 7.70 28.22 -17.52
N ILE A 15 6.80 28.88 -16.78
CA ILE A 15 7.13 30.08 -16.00
C ILE A 15 7.50 29.66 -14.59
N SER A 16 8.75 29.90 -14.20
CA SER A 16 9.19 29.80 -12.80
C SER A 16 8.98 31.14 -12.10
N ALA A 17 8.18 31.19 -11.04
CA ALA A 17 8.02 32.40 -10.24
C ALA A 17 9.04 32.45 -9.09
N ASP A 18 9.60 33.62 -8.84
CA ASP A 18 10.44 33.86 -7.68
C ASP A 18 9.55 34.21 -6.48
N ASP A 19 9.46 33.28 -5.52
CA ASP A 19 8.69 33.43 -4.28
C ASP A 19 9.60 33.88 -3.14
N THR A 20 9.42 35.13 -2.70
CA THR A 20 10.26 35.73 -1.65
C THR A 20 10.06 35.11 -0.27
N ALA A 21 8.97 34.36 -0.06
CA ALA A 21 8.74 33.65 1.20
C ALA A 21 9.52 32.32 1.27
N GLY A 22 10.00 31.81 0.13
CA GLY A 22 10.68 30.52 0.04
C GLY A 22 9.80 29.33 0.44
N THR A 23 10.42 28.16 0.54
CA THR A 23 9.79 26.93 1.01
C THR A 23 10.41 26.50 2.33
N ALA A 24 9.58 26.10 3.30
CA ALA A 24 10.08 25.58 4.57
C ALA A 24 11.08 24.45 4.36
N LEU A 25 12.20 24.46 5.09
CA LEU A 25 13.28 23.47 4.98
C LEU A 25 12.74 22.04 5.13
N ALA A 26 11.75 21.82 6.00
CA ALA A 26 11.09 20.52 6.22
C ALA A 26 10.48 19.90 4.94
N ARG A 27 10.17 20.74 3.95
CA ARG A 27 9.58 20.32 2.67
C ARG A 27 10.61 20.23 1.54
N SER A 28 11.85 20.68 1.75
CA SER A 28 12.95 20.56 0.78
C SER A 28 13.48 19.11 0.70
N PRO A 29 14.18 18.73 -0.39
CA PRO A 29 14.88 17.44 -0.47
C PRO A 29 15.83 17.16 0.71
N ALA A 30 16.71 18.11 1.07
CA ALA A 30 17.64 17.93 2.17
C ALA A 30 16.93 17.78 3.53
N GLY A 31 15.91 18.61 3.80
CA GLY A 31 15.14 18.53 5.04
C GLY A 31 14.30 17.26 5.14
N ARG A 32 13.69 16.79 4.05
CA ARG A 32 12.95 15.52 4.04
C ARG A 32 13.85 14.32 4.34
N LEU A 33 15.07 14.29 3.79
CA LEU A 33 16.05 13.24 4.11
C LEU A 33 16.34 13.20 5.62
N ALA A 34 16.66 14.35 6.22
CA ALA A 34 16.92 14.44 7.65
C ALA A 34 15.69 14.04 8.49
N LEU A 35 14.48 14.40 8.07
CA LEU A 35 13.26 13.96 8.76
C LEU A 35 13.04 12.44 8.67
N ILE A 36 13.28 11.82 7.51
CA ILE A 36 13.20 10.35 7.36
C ILE A 36 14.19 9.66 8.32
N LEU A 37 15.40 10.18 8.46
CA LEU A 37 16.39 9.65 9.40
C LEU A 37 15.93 9.79 10.86
N ALA A 38 15.42 10.96 11.24
CA ALA A 38 14.86 11.16 12.58
C ALA A 38 13.67 10.22 12.86
N GLU A 39 12.81 9.97 11.87
CA GLU A 39 11.67 9.04 11.99
C GLU A 39 12.11 7.57 12.05
N LEU A 40 13.22 7.19 11.40
CA LEU A 40 13.82 5.85 11.56
C LEU A 40 14.28 5.59 13.00
N ALA A 41 14.84 6.61 13.65
CA ALA A 41 15.29 6.53 15.03
C ALA A 41 14.14 6.35 16.02
N SER A 42 12.96 6.92 15.75
CA SER A 42 11.77 6.78 16.60
C SER A 42 10.93 5.54 16.29
N SER A 43 10.96 5.04 15.05
CA SER A 43 10.13 3.91 14.58
C SER A 43 10.81 2.54 14.58
N LYS A 44 12.01 2.42 15.17
CA LYS A 44 12.81 1.16 15.21
C LYS A 44 12.95 0.50 13.82
N LEU A 45 13.37 1.28 12.81
CA LEU A 45 13.56 0.80 11.42
C LEU A 45 12.27 0.38 10.70
N GLY A 46 11.15 1.09 10.90
CA GLY A 46 9.90 0.82 10.20
C GLY A 46 10.06 0.69 8.68
N SER A 47 9.44 -0.33 8.08
CA SER A 47 9.62 -0.71 6.67
C SER A 47 9.41 0.43 5.68
N SER A 48 8.40 1.25 5.91
CA SER A 48 8.11 2.42 5.07
C SER A 48 9.26 3.43 5.10
N ASN A 49 9.79 3.73 6.28
CA ASN A 49 10.83 4.74 6.47
C ASN A 49 12.18 4.24 5.94
N LEU A 50 12.47 2.94 6.10
CA LEU A 50 13.69 2.33 5.57
C LEU A 50 13.68 2.35 4.03
N LEU A 51 12.57 1.93 3.42
CA LEU A 51 12.42 1.95 1.97
C LEU A 51 12.39 3.39 1.42
N ALA A 52 11.80 4.34 2.15
CA ALA A 52 11.81 5.76 1.80
C ALA A 52 13.22 6.35 1.84
N LEU A 53 14.02 6.03 2.87
CA LEU A 53 15.43 6.42 2.95
C LEU A 53 16.21 5.89 1.74
N LEU A 54 16.12 4.59 1.48
CA LEU A 54 16.87 3.94 0.39
C LEU A 54 16.41 4.41 -1.01
N ALA A 55 15.16 4.85 -1.16
CA ALA A 55 14.65 5.41 -2.39
C ALA A 55 15.02 6.90 -2.58
N HIS A 56 15.44 7.59 -1.51
CA HIS A 56 15.65 9.02 -1.54
C HIS A 56 16.77 9.39 -2.55
N PRO A 57 16.60 10.45 -3.38
CA PRO A 57 17.60 10.84 -4.36
C PRO A 57 18.97 11.19 -3.77
N LEU A 58 18.98 11.76 -2.56
CA LEU A 58 20.21 12.15 -1.86
C LEU A 58 20.86 11.01 -1.07
N ALA A 59 20.23 9.82 -0.98
CA ALA A 59 20.80 8.69 -0.27
C ALA A 59 21.71 7.89 -1.22
N HIS A 60 22.96 7.69 -0.80
CA HIS A 60 24.00 7.00 -1.57
C HIS A 60 24.82 6.01 -0.73
N LEU A 61 25.02 6.29 0.57
CA LEU A 61 25.72 5.40 1.51
C LEU A 61 27.15 5.01 1.09
N GLY A 62 27.81 5.84 0.27
CA GLY A 62 29.13 5.55 -0.31
C GLY A 62 29.09 4.47 -1.41
N LEU A 63 27.91 4.06 -1.86
CA LEU A 63 27.70 3.04 -2.88
C LEU A 63 27.33 3.68 -4.22
N ASP A 64 27.63 2.97 -5.30
CA ASP A 64 27.11 3.36 -6.61
C ASP A 64 25.58 3.21 -6.63
N ARG A 65 24.92 4.02 -7.48
CA ARG A 65 23.45 4.07 -7.51
C ARG A 65 22.82 2.73 -7.90
N SER A 66 23.48 1.95 -8.76
CA SER A 66 22.97 0.65 -9.22
C SER A 66 22.97 -0.39 -8.11
N THR A 67 24.03 -0.43 -7.30
CA THR A 67 24.15 -1.30 -6.11
C THR A 67 23.12 -0.92 -5.07
N LEU A 68 22.91 0.37 -4.82
CA LEU A 68 21.88 0.84 -3.89
C LEU A 68 20.47 0.45 -4.34
N GLU A 69 20.12 0.69 -5.61
CA GLU A 69 18.80 0.38 -6.15
C GLU A 69 18.53 -1.12 -6.17
N ARG A 70 19.54 -1.91 -6.56
CA ARG A 70 19.49 -3.37 -6.53
C ARG A 70 19.33 -3.90 -5.11
N GLY A 71 20.17 -3.43 -4.18
CA GLY A 71 20.10 -3.82 -2.78
C GLY A 71 18.77 -3.43 -2.12
N ARG A 72 18.26 -2.23 -2.42
CA ARG A 72 16.92 -1.79 -1.98
C ARG A 72 15.82 -2.71 -2.48
N ALA A 73 15.81 -3.06 -3.77
CA ALA A 73 14.80 -3.95 -4.33
C ALA A 73 14.84 -5.35 -3.70
N THR A 74 16.04 -5.87 -3.43
CA THR A 74 16.22 -7.13 -2.71
C THR A 74 15.74 -7.04 -1.26
N ILE A 75 16.09 -5.98 -0.52
CA ILE A 75 15.62 -5.75 0.85
C ILE A 75 14.09 -5.70 0.86
N ASP A 76 13.49 -4.95 -0.06
CA ASP A 76 12.04 -4.86 -0.21
C ASP A 76 11.43 -6.26 -0.36
N ILE A 77 11.78 -6.98 -1.44
CA ILE A 77 11.21 -8.29 -1.81
C ILE A 77 11.50 -9.38 -0.79
N ALA A 78 12.73 -9.45 -0.26
CA ALA A 78 13.16 -10.56 0.59
C ALA A 78 12.77 -10.37 2.06
N LEU A 79 12.74 -9.12 2.55
CA LEU A 79 12.65 -8.82 3.98
C LEU A 79 11.39 -8.05 4.38
N THR A 80 10.87 -7.17 3.52
CA THR A 80 9.71 -6.32 3.92
C THR A 80 8.37 -6.84 3.45
N ARG A 81 8.33 -7.52 2.29
CA ARG A 81 7.07 -7.95 1.67
C ARG A 81 6.44 -9.11 2.44
N GLY A 82 5.23 -8.86 2.98
CA GLY A 82 4.47 -9.83 3.76
C GLY A 82 5.12 -10.16 5.11
N ARG A 83 6.06 -9.34 5.60
CA ARG A 83 6.82 -9.61 6.83
C ARG A 83 7.00 -8.33 7.63
N GLN A 84 6.99 -8.47 8.96
CA GLN A 84 7.46 -7.40 9.83
C GLN A 84 8.99 -7.35 9.77
N LEU A 85 9.53 -6.15 9.65
CA LEU A 85 10.97 -5.95 9.71
C LEU A 85 11.49 -6.13 11.13
N PRO A 86 12.72 -6.64 11.30
CA PRO A 86 13.38 -6.65 12.59
C PRO A 86 13.62 -5.23 13.13
N GLU A 87 13.79 -5.10 14.45
CA GLU A 87 13.91 -3.78 15.12
C GLU A 87 15.34 -3.22 15.10
N SER A 88 16.32 -4.01 14.62
CA SER A 88 17.73 -3.61 14.56
C SER A 88 18.41 -3.96 13.22
N LEU A 89 19.44 -3.19 12.85
CA LEU A 89 20.22 -3.42 11.63
C LEU A 89 20.99 -4.75 11.68
N ARG A 90 21.39 -5.17 12.87
CA ARG A 90 21.99 -6.49 13.11
C ARG A 90 21.00 -7.61 12.77
N GLU A 91 19.79 -7.57 13.34
CA GLU A 91 18.77 -8.58 13.04
C GLU A 91 18.33 -8.54 11.57
N LEU A 92 18.33 -7.35 10.95
CA LEU A 92 18.08 -7.21 9.52
C LEU A 92 19.12 -7.95 8.68
N LYS A 93 20.41 -7.84 9.03
CA LYS A 93 21.50 -8.59 8.39
C LYS A 93 21.34 -10.10 8.58
N GLU A 94 21.02 -10.54 9.80
CA GLU A 94 20.78 -11.95 10.09
C GLU A 94 19.55 -12.49 9.31
N ALA A 95 18.49 -11.69 9.18
CA ALA A 95 17.32 -12.03 8.39
C ALA A 95 17.63 -12.13 6.89
N LEU A 96 18.54 -11.29 6.36
CA LEU A 96 19.03 -11.39 4.98
C LEU A 96 19.80 -12.69 4.75
N VAL A 97 20.70 -13.06 5.67
CA VAL A 97 21.47 -14.30 5.59
C VAL A 97 20.54 -15.52 5.59
N ARG A 98 19.58 -15.58 6.53
CA ARG A 98 18.55 -16.63 6.54
C ARG A 98 17.77 -16.63 5.23
N ALA A 99 17.40 -15.46 4.73
CA ALA A 99 16.62 -15.37 3.49
C ALA A 99 17.36 -15.86 2.24
N ALA A 100 18.69 -15.74 2.21
CA ALA A 100 19.54 -16.25 1.14
C ALA A 100 19.77 -17.76 1.23
N GLN A 101 19.82 -18.32 2.45
CA GLN A 101 20.04 -19.76 2.70
C GLN A 101 18.74 -20.56 2.57
N GLU A 102 17.63 -20.02 3.04
CA GLU A 102 16.31 -20.61 2.99
C GLU A 102 15.58 -20.11 1.74
N MET A 103 15.76 -20.81 0.62
CA MET A 103 14.81 -20.78 -0.49
C MET A 103 13.79 -21.89 -0.26
N PRO A 104 12.63 -21.61 0.36
CA PRO A 104 11.58 -22.61 0.48
C PRO A 104 11.20 -23.12 -0.90
N GLU A 105 10.93 -24.42 -1.00
CA GLU A 105 10.51 -25.10 -2.24
C GLU A 105 9.27 -24.43 -2.87
N HIS A 106 8.49 -23.71 -2.06
CA HIS A 106 7.29 -22.96 -2.43
C HIS A 106 7.45 -21.44 -2.26
N ALA A 107 8.67 -20.90 -2.35
CA ALA A 107 8.89 -19.46 -2.26
C ALA A 107 8.03 -18.68 -3.27
N ALA A 108 7.50 -17.53 -2.85
CA ALA A 108 6.82 -16.62 -3.76
C ALA A 108 7.74 -16.29 -4.95
N ARG A 109 7.20 -16.32 -6.17
CA ARG A 109 7.98 -16.14 -7.41
C ARG A 109 8.88 -14.90 -7.41
N PRO A 110 8.48 -13.71 -6.92
CA PRO A 110 9.37 -12.55 -6.85
C PRO A 110 10.66 -12.84 -6.08
N ARG A 111 10.56 -13.54 -4.94
CA ARG A 111 11.71 -13.93 -4.14
C ARG A 111 12.54 -15.02 -4.83
N ALA A 112 11.89 -15.95 -5.52
CA ALA A 112 12.58 -17.00 -6.29
C ALA A 112 13.39 -16.46 -7.50
N ARG A 113 13.09 -15.24 -7.97
CA ARG A 113 13.85 -14.56 -9.04
C ARG A 113 15.11 -13.85 -8.54
N LEU A 114 15.30 -13.73 -7.22
CA LEU A 114 16.49 -13.12 -6.64
C LEU A 114 17.70 -14.03 -6.81
N THR A 115 18.83 -13.43 -7.16
CA THR A 115 20.11 -14.08 -7.43
C THR A 115 21.11 -13.84 -6.30
N PRO A 116 22.21 -14.62 -6.21
CA PRO A 116 23.26 -14.36 -5.22
C PRO A 116 23.84 -12.95 -5.29
N ALA A 117 23.91 -12.35 -6.49
CA ALA A 117 24.36 -10.97 -6.67
C ALA A 117 23.35 -9.94 -6.14
N ASP A 118 22.04 -10.24 -6.16
CA ASP A 118 21.01 -9.40 -5.54
C ASP A 118 21.16 -9.38 -4.01
N PHE A 119 21.43 -10.55 -3.42
CA PHE A 119 21.70 -10.68 -1.98
C PHE A 119 23.03 -10.03 -1.56
N ALA A 120 24.07 -10.12 -2.40
CA ALA A 120 25.34 -9.43 -2.15
C ALA A 120 25.16 -7.90 -2.14
N ALA A 121 24.42 -7.34 -3.12
CA ALA A 121 24.10 -5.92 -3.14
C ALA A 121 23.28 -5.49 -1.91
N ALA A 122 22.30 -6.30 -1.49
CA ALA A 122 21.54 -6.05 -0.27
C ALA A 122 22.43 -6.05 0.98
N SER A 123 23.37 -7.00 1.08
CA SER A 123 24.31 -7.07 2.20
C SER A 123 25.20 -5.82 2.24
N ALA A 124 25.72 -5.37 1.10
CA ALA A 124 26.52 -4.15 1.03
C ALA A 124 25.73 -2.91 1.47
N VAL A 125 24.45 -2.81 1.07
CA VAL A 125 23.55 -1.73 1.51
C VAL A 125 23.29 -1.78 3.02
N ILE A 126 23.02 -2.96 3.58
CA ILE A 126 22.79 -3.12 5.03
C ILE A 126 24.07 -2.77 5.82
N ASP A 127 25.24 -3.19 5.35
CA ASP A 127 26.52 -2.89 5.99
C ASP A 127 26.83 -1.39 5.97
N ALA A 128 26.54 -0.72 4.85
CA ALA A 128 26.70 0.72 4.74
C ALA A 128 25.67 1.48 5.59
N LEU A 129 24.43 1.00 5.69
CA LEU A 129 23.41 1.52 6.61
C LEU A 129 23.85 1.37 8.08
N ASP A 130 24.37 0.20 8.45
CA ASP A 130 24.85 -0.06 9.80
C ASP A 130 25.98 0.90 10.19
N ALA A 131 26.97 1.06 9.31
CA ALA A 131 28.05 2.02 9.50
C ALA A 131 27.56 3.48 9.60
N ALA A 132 26.55 3.85 8.80
CA ALA A 132 26.04 5.22 8.74
C ALA A 132 25.11 5.58 9.91
N LEU A 133 24.28 4.64 10.36
CA LEU A 133 23.16 4.93 11.26
C LEU A 133 23.39 4.47 12.69
N THR A 134 24.24 3.47 12.94
CA THR A 134 24.44 2.93 14.30
C THR A 134 24.80 3.99 15.35
N PRO A 135 25.71 4.96 15.10
CA PRO A 135 26.00 6.02 16.07
C PRO A 135 24.76 6.84 16.44
N PHE A 136 23.95 7.21 15.45
CA PHE A 136 22.74 7.99 15.64
C PHE A 136 21.61 7.19 16.32
N LEU A 137 21.40 5.93 15.92
CA LEU A 137 20.41 5.04 16.54
C LEU A 137 20.77 4.70 17.99
N ALA A 138 22.06 4.61 18.33
CA ALA A 138 22.51 4.44 19.70
C ALA A 138 22.28 5.71 20.52
N ALA A 139 22.59 6.89 19.96
CA ALA A 139 22.33 8.17 20.59
C ALA A 139 20.82 8.38 20.84
N SER A 140 19.96 8.07 19.87
CA SER A 140 18.51 8.28 20.02
C SER A 140 17.89 7.44 21.14
N ARG A 141 18.48 6.30 21.52
CA ARG A 141 17.98 5.44 22.61
C ARG A 141 18.35 5.95 23.99
N ARG A 142 19.26 6.91 24.09
CA ARG A 142 19.65 7.55 25.34
C ARG A 142 18.61 8.59 25.75
N SER A 143 18.23 8.57 27.03
CA SER A 143 17.29 9.53 27.61
C SER A 143 17.97 10.77 28.21
N ASP A 144 19.30 10.78 28.25
CA ASP A 144 20.13 11.79 28.89
C ASP A 144 20.82 12.74 27.91
N LEU A 145 20.58 12.59 26.61
CA LEU A 145 21.12 13.49 25.60
C LEU A 145 20.25 14.74 25.42
N SER A 146 20.92 15.88 25.29
CA SER A 146 20.26 17.14 24.91
C SER A 146 19.88 17.12 23.43
N LEU A 147 18.94 18.00 23.04
CA LEU A 147 18.59 18.19 21.63
C LEU A 147 19.81 18.51 20.73
N PRO A 148 20.74 19.42 21.12
CA PRO A 148 22.02 19.63 20.44
C PRO A 148 22.85 18.37 20.22
N ASP A 149 23.09 17.57 21.27
CA ASP A 149 23.95 16.38 21.19
C ASP A 149 23.35 15.32 20.26
N LEU A 150 22.02 15.15 20.33
CA LEU A 150 21.31 14.28 19.41
C LEU A 150 21.33 14.84 17.97
N GLY A 151 21.31 16.16 17.82
CA GLY A 151 21.51 16.86 16.55
C GLY A 151 22.87 16.60 15.91
N GLU A 152 23.95 16.59 16.69
CA GLU A 152 25.29 16.26 16.21
C GLU A 152 25.36 14.83 15.68
N ALA A 153 24.88 13.86 16.46
CA ALA A 153 24.80 12.46 16.03
C ALA A 153 23.96 12.30 14.74
N HIS A 154 22.87 13.05 14.63
CA HIS A 154 22.03 13.05 13.44
C HIS A 154 22.75 13.65 12.23
N TRP A 155 23.48 14.76 12.38
CA TRP A 155 24.25 15.36 11.31
C TRP A 155 25.32 14.41 10.75
N ILE A 156 25.99 13.66 11.64
CA ILE A 156 26.94 12.60 11.24
C ILE A 156 26.24 11.55 10.37
N ALA A 157 25.04 11.11 10.74
CA ALA A 157 24.25 10.17 9.95
C ALA A 157 23.84 10.76 8.58
N VAL A 158 23.39 12.01 8.54
CA VAL A 158 23.09 12.71 7.27
C VAL A 158 24.31 12.75 6.36
N ALA A 159 25.48 13.08 6.89
CA ALA A 159 26.73 13.13 6.14
C ALA A 159 27.18 11.74 5.63
N ALA A 160 26.94 10.68 6.40
CA ALA A 160 27.26 9.31 6.00
C ALA A 160 26.30 8.78 4.91
N VAL A 161 24.99 9.04 5.06
CA VAL A 161 23.96 8.61 4.10
C VAL A 161 24.10 9.31 2.75
N THR A 162 24.48 10.57 2.75
CA THR A 162 24.63 11.38 1.52
C THR A 162 25.97 11.17 0.82
N ARG A 163 26.85 10.33 1.37
CA ARG A 163 28.18 10.11 0.82
C ARG A 163 28.11 9.42 -0.55
N LEU A 164 28.79 9.97 -1.53
CA LEU A 164 28.99 9.41 -2.87
C LEU A 164 30.16 8.41 -2.88
N PRO A 165 30.31 7.58 -3.93
CA PRO A 165 31.41 6.61 -4.03
C PRO A 165 32.82 7.22 -3.99
N ASP A 166 32.97 8.46 -4.44
CA ASP A 166 34.21 9.24 -4.41
C ASP A 166 34.50 9.89 -3.05
N GLY A 167 33.58 9.77 -2.09
CA GLY A 167 33.67 10.36 -0.76
C GLY A 167 33.07 11.76 -0.65
N GLU A 168 32.65 12.39 -1.75
CA GLU A 168 31.90 13.65 -1.72
C GLU A 168 30.49 13.43 -1.15
N ARG A 169 29.72 14.51 -0.97
CA ARG A 169 28.35 14.44 -0.47
C ARG A 169 27.38 14.88 -1.56
N ALA A 170 26.29 14.15 -1.73
CA ALA A 170 25.19 14.51 -2.62
C ALA A 170 24.36 15.73 -2.14
N LEU A 171 24.83 16.47 -1.12
CA LEU A 171 24.19 17.68 -0.61
C LEU A 171 24.74 18.91 -1.33
N SER A 172 23.88 19.61 -2.06
CA SER A 172 24.22 20.84 -2.77
C SER A 172 23.01 21.76 -2.88
N GLY A 173 23.26 23.06 -3.06
CA GLY A 173 22.21 24.07 -3.19
C GLY A 173 21.74 24.66 -1.87
N GLN A 174 20.74 25.54 -1.95
CA GLN A 174 20.31 26.38 -0.83
C GLN A 174 19.62 25.58 0.29
N ASP A 175 18.97 24.45 -0.02
CA ASP A 175 18.39 23.59 1.01
C ASP A 175 19.47 22.87 1.82
N ALA A 176 20.55 22.43 1.17
CA ALA A 176 21.72 21.87 1.86
C ALA A 176 22.40 22.91 2.76
N GLU A 177 22.62 24.13 2.28
CA GLU A 177 23.18 25.23 3.09
C GLU A 177 22.30 25.55 4.31
N ALA A 178 20.99 25.65 4.12
CA ALA A 178 20.04 25.88 5.22
C ALA A 178 20.02 24.72 6.23
N LEU A 179 20.18 23.47 5.77
CA LEU A 179 20.30 22.31 6.65
C LEU A 179 21.60 22.33 7.45
N VAL A 180 22.73 22.63 6.81
CA VAL A 180 24.03 22.78 7.47
C VAL A 180 23.94 23.87 8.55
N ALA A 181 23.38 25.03 8.22
CA ALA A 181 23.20 26.12 9.17
C ALA A 181 22.31 25.71 10.36
N LEU A 182 21.25 24.92 10.13
CA LEU A 182 20.40 24.42 11.22
C LEU A 182 21.17 23.55 12.21
N PHE A 183 21.97 22.61 11.72
CA PHE A 183 22.74 21.74 12.60
C PHE A 183 23.93 22.47 13.25
N ALA A 184 24.50 23.49 12.59
CA ALA A 184 25.49 24.36 13.19
C ALA A 184 24.90 25.17 14.37
N ASP A 185 23.74 25.81 14.16
CA ASP A 185 23.06 26.57 15.22
C ASP A 185 22.66 25.67 16.41
N LEU A 186 22.28 24.41 16.14
CA LEU A 186 22.04 23.42 17.19
C LEU A 186 23.31 23.09 17.97
N ALA A 187 24.43 22.88 17.28
CA ALA A 187 25.72 22.57 17.91
C ALA A 187 26.23 23.70 18.81
N GLU A 188 25.97 24.96 18.46
CA GLU A 188 26.32 26.12 19.30
C GLU A 188 25.58 26.11 20.66
N CYS A 189 24.47 25.38 20.78
CA CYS A 189 23.62 25.36 21.97
C CYS A 189 23.90 24.20 22.96
N HIS A 190 25.01 23.47 22.83
CA HIS A 190 25.28 22.21 23.57
C HIS A 190 25.00 22.27 25.09
N ASP A 191 25.41 23.33 25.77
CA ASP A 191 25.27 23.48 27.24
C ASP A 191 23.85 23.93 27.71
N ALA A 192 22.93 24.24 26.80
CA ALA A 192 21.65 24.90 27.12
C ALA A 192 20.41 24.23 26.50
N GLY A 193 20.58 23.09 25.83
CA GLY A 193 19.49 22.41 25.13
C GLY A 193 18.55 21.62 26.05
N PRO A 194 17.23 21.59 25.77
CA PRO A 194 16.31 20.74 26.52
C PRO A 194 16.59 19.25 26.24
N LEU A 195 16.33 18.40 27.25
CA LEU A 195 16.24 16.96 27.05
C LEU A 195 14.96 16.64 26.29
N ILE A 196 15.06 15.85 25.23
CA ILE A 196 13.90 15.47 24.41
C ILE A 196 13.85 13.94 24.30
N PRO A 197 12.70 13.30 24.59
CA PRO A 197 12.53 11.88 24.34
C PRO A 197 12.74 11.54 22.86
N ALA A 198 13.37 10.41 22.58
CA ALA A 198 13.61 9.90 21.22
C ALA A 198 12.39 10.00 20.30
N ALA A 199 11.21 9.64 20.82
CA ALA A 199 9.95 9.64 20.10
C ALA A 199 9.51 11.05 19.63
N SER A 200 9.92 12.10 20.35
CA SER A 200 9.56 13.49 20.06
C SER A 200 10.59 14.22 19.20
N TYR A 201 11.78 13.64 19.00
CA TYR A 201 12.88 14.29 18.29
C TYR A 201 12.52 14.69 16.85
N ALA A 202 11.90 13.79 16.09
CA ALA A 202 11.49 14.07 14.71
C ALA A 202 10.51 15.26 14.61
N GLN A 203 9.59 15.36 15.57
CA GLN A 203 8.64 16.48 15.63
C GLN A 203 9.33 17.79 16.02
N ALA A 204 10.26 17.75 16.98
CA ALA A 204 11.05 18.91 17.38
C ALA A 204 11.89 19.44 16.21
N LEU A 205 12.59 18.55 15.51
CA LEU A 205 13.38 18.90 14.33
C LEU A 205 12.51 19.49 13.22
N ARG A 206 11.32 18.91 12.97
CA ARG A 206 10.35 19.43 12.00
C ARG A 206 9.96 20.86 12.34
N GLY A 207 9.65 21.16 13.61
CA GLY A 207 9.31 22.51 14.05
C GLY A 207 10.43 23.53 13.79
N LEU A 208 11.69 23.14 14.05
CA LEU A 208 12.86 23.99 13.76
C LEU A 208 13.05 24.22 12.25
N MET A 209 12.82 23.18 11.44
CA MET A 209 12.90 23.26 9.98
C MET A 209 11.76 24.07 9.35
N GLU A 210 10.56 24.05 9.95
CA GLU A 210 9.42 24.85 9.48
C GLU A 210 9.66 26.36 9.63
N ALA A 211 10.45 26.76 10.62
CA ALA A 211 10.84 28.16 10.83
C ALA A 211 11.93 28.66 9.85
N ARG A 212 12.57 27.77 9.09
CA ARG A 212 13.62 28.13 8.12
C ARG A 212 13.08 28.10 6.70
N ALA A 213 13.09 29.25 6.06
CA ALA A 213 12.78 29.37 4.64
C ALA A 213 14.02 29.02 3.80
N VAL A 214 13.84 28.15 2.81
CA VAL A 214 14.79 27.87 1.75
C VAL A 214 14.35 28.61 0.51
N MET A 215 15.24 29.43 -0.03
CA MET A 215 14.98 30.19 -1.24
C MET A 215 15.23 29.32 -2.49
N PRO A 216 14.58 29.63 -3.63
CA PRO A 216 14.83 28.89 -4.87
C PRO A 216 16.26 29.13 -5.39
N SER A 217 16.92 28.07 -5.87
CA SER A 217 18.29 28.12 -6.39
C SER A 217 18.39 28.74 -7.80
N SER A 218 17.29 28.81 -8.54
CA SER A 218 17.27 29.29 -9.93
C SER A 218 16.58 30.65 -10.00
N PRO A 219 17.15 31.64 -10.72
CA PRO A 219 16.48 32.92 -10.91
C PRO A 219 15.14 32.68 -11.61
N GLY A 220 14.05 33.01 -10.91
CA GLY A 220 12.72 32.98 -11.51
C GLY A 220 12.60 33.92 -12.71
N HIS A 221 11.51 33.80 -13.44
CA HIS A 221 11.20 34.63 -14.59
C HIS A 221 11.29 36.13 -14.25
N ALA A 222 12.03 36.88 -15.06
CA ALA A 222 12.41 38.27 -14.75
C ALA A 222 11.23 39.20 -14.43
N ARG A 223 10.06 38.97 -15.03
CA ARG A 223 8.86 39.81 -14.89
C ARG A 223 7.78 39.27 -13.94
N VAL A 224 7.99 38.10 -13.31
CA VAL A 224 6.96 37.48 -12.45
C VAL A 224 7.56 37.19 -11.09
N LYS A 225 7.02 37.85 -10.07
CA LYS A 225 7.46 37.73 -8.67
C LYS A 225 6.25 37.46 -7.78
N ILE A 226 6.43 36.65 -6.75
CA ILE A 226 5.46 36.45 -5.68
C ILE A 226 6.06 37.08 -4.42
N TRP A 227 5.40 38.14 -3.94
CA TRP A 227 5.89 38.92 -2.80
C TRP A 227 5.07 38.68 -1.55
N GLY A 228 5.75 38.68 -0.41
CA GLY A 228 5.12 38.96 0.87
C GLY A 228 4.69 40.42 0.96
N LEU A 229 3.90 40.73 1.99
CA LEU A 229 3.39 42.09 2.20
C LEU A 229 4.49 43.11 2.49
N LEU A 230 5.62 42.69 3.05
CA LEU A 230 6.72 43.59 3.37
C LEU A 230 7.45 44.02 2.10
N GLU A 231 7.78 43.06 1.25
CA GLU A 231 8.46 43.27 -0.03
C GLU A 231 7.59 44.10 -0.98
N ALA A 232 6.28 43.82 -1.01
CA ALA A 232 5.32 44.56 -1.84
C ALA A 232 5.20 46.05 -1.48
N ARG A 233 5.63 46.47 -0.28
CA ARG A 233 5.69 47.91 0.08
C ARG A 233 6.92 48.62 -0.48
N LEU A 234 8.00 47.88 -0.70
CA LEU A 234 9.30 48.42 -1.08
C LEU A 234 9.50 48.41 -2.59
N LEU A 235 8.76 47.57 -3.30
CA LEU A 235 8.87 47.36 -4.74
C LEU A 235 7.63 47.84 -5.47
N ALA A 236 7.81 48.29 -6.71
CA ALA A 236 6.73 48.70 -7.59
C ALA A 236 6.52 47.67 -8.71
N ALA A 237 5.26 47.49 -9.11
CA ALA A 237 4.89 46.66 -10.26
C ALA A 237 3.73 47.32 -11.03
N ASP A 238 3.75 47.21 -12.35
CA ASP A 238 2.68 47.72 -13.21
C ASP A 238 1.38 46.91 -13.05
N VAL A 239 1.52 45.62 -12.77
CA VAL A 239 0.42 44.68 -12.57
C VAL A 239 0.57 44.01 -11.21
N VAL A 240 -0.44 44.17 -10.36
CA VAL A 240 -0.49 43.57 -9.02
C VAL A 240 -1.68 42.62 -8.94
N VAL A 241 -1.44 41.41 -8.44
CA VAL A 241 -2.48 40.41 -8.18
C VAL A 241 -2.54 40.16 -6.67
N LEU A 242 -3.62 40.61 -6.04
CA LEU A 242 -3.90 40.35 -4.64
C LEU A 242 -4.65 39.01 -4.52
N GLY A 243 -3.92 38.01 -4.03
CA GLY A 243 -4.38 36.64 -3.84
C GLY A 243 -5.05 36.39 -2.49
N GLY A 244 -6.24 35.77 -2.50
CA GLY A 244 -6.82 35.17 -1.28
C GLY A 244 -7.45 36.17 -0.31
N LEU A 245 -8.28 37.09 -0.81
CA LEU A 245 -9.04 38.06 -0.01
C LEU A 245 -10.19 37.41 0.78
N VAL A 246 -9.82 36.55 1.71
CA VAL A 246 -10.70 35.79 2.60
C VAL A 246 -10.54 36.30 4.04
N GLU A 247 -11.64 36.35 4.77
CA GLU A 247 -11.64 36.74 6.17
C GLU A 247 -10.78 35.79 7.01
N GLY A 248 -9.85 36.36 7.79
CA GLY A 248 -8.87 35.61 8.57
C GLY A 248 -7.54 35.33 7.85
N THR A 249 -7.48 35.52 6.53
CA THR A 249 -6.22 35.64 5.76
C THR A 249 -5.90 37.10 5.50
N TRP A 250 -6.90 37.88 5.07
CA TRP A 250 -6.83 39.32 4.87
C TRP A 250 -8.00 39.99 5.59
N PRO A 251 -7.78 40.67 6.72
CA PRO A 251 -6.55 40.65 7.52
C PRO A 251 -6.32 39.28 8.16
N ALA A 252 -5.07 38.98 8.47
CA ALA A 252 -4.70 37.78 9.21
C ALA A 252 -5.34 37.81 10.61
N ARG A 253 -5.78 36.66 11.11
CA ARG A 253 -6.26 36.56 12.50
C ARG A 253 -5.14 36.95 13.45
N ILE A 254 -5.48 37.78 14.44
CA ILE A 254 -4.55 38.14 15.50
C ILE A 254 -4.36 36.91 16.38
N ALA A 255 -3.14 36.39 16.42
CA ALA A 255 -2.77 35.37 17.40
C ALA A 255 -2.84 35.97 18.81
N THR A 256 -3.53 35.30 19.72
CA THR A 256 -3.43 35.60 21.15
C THR A 256 -2.04 35.24 21.62
N ASP A 257 -1.34 36.23 22.17
CA ASP A 257 -0.01 36.06 22.76
C ASP A 257 -0.16 35.28 24.09
N PRO A 258 0.53 34.14 24.26
CA PRO A 258 0.40 33.30 25.44
C PRO A 258 1.05 33.92 26.69
N PHE A 259 1.93 34.93 26.54
CA PHE A 259 2.63 35.57 27.65
C PHE A 259 2.08 36.97 27.95
N LEU A 260 1.77 37.74 26.90
CA LEU A 260 1.35 39.13 27.02
C LEU A 260 -0.08 39.34 26.55
N ASN A 261 -1.03 39.23 27.48
CA ASN A 261 -2.41 39.59 27.20
C ASN A 261 -2.56 41.09 26.86
N ARG A 262 -3.71 41.47 26.29
CA ARG A 262 -3.99 42.85 25.86
C ARG A 262 -3.79 43.90 26.96
N GLY A 263 -4.19 43.58 28.20
CA GLY A 263 -4.07 44.50 29.33
C GLY A 263 -2.62 44.77 29.70
N LEU A 264 -1.80 43.71 29.79
CA LEU A 264 -0.38 43.83 30.06
C LEU A 264 0.37 44.61 28.97
N ARG A 265 0.03 44.37 27.69
CA ARG A 265 0.62 45.15 26.58
C ARG A 265 0.33 46.65 26.71
N ALA A 266 -0.89 47.01 27.09
CA ALA A 266 -1.27 48.41 27.29
C ALA A 266 -0.52 49.05 28.47
N GLN A 267 -0.36 48.32 29.58
CA GLN A 267 0.42 48.78 30.74
C GLN A 267 1.91 48.97 30.42
N LEU A 268 2.45 48.15 29.52
CA LEU A 268 3.82 48.25 29.02
C LEU A 268 3.98 49.23 27.86
N GLU A 269 2.93 49.99 27.52
CA GLU A 269 2.91 50.95 26.40
C GLU A 269 3.28 50.33 25.04
N LEU A 270 3.07 49.02 24.89
CA LEU A 270 3.30 48.29 23.64
C LEU A 270 2.13 48.47 22.68
N SER A 271 2.43 48.43 21.38
CA SER A 271 1.40 48.55 20.34
C SER A 271 0.34 47.44 20.44
N ALA A 272 -0.92 47.81 20.29
CA ALA A 272 -2.02 46.86 20.22
C ALA A 272 -1.83 45.87 19.05
N PRO A 273 -2.10 44.56 19.25
CA PRO A 273 -2.01 43.56 18.19
C PRO A 273 -2.79 43.94 16.91
N GLU A 274 -3.92 44.64 17.09
CA GLU A 274 -4.81 45.13 16.04
C GLU A 274 -4.13 46.15 15.10
N ARG A 275 -3.01 46.76 15.50
CA ARG A 275 -2.20 47.62 14.62
C ARG A 275 -1.82 46.90 13.32
N ARG A 276 -1.60 45.58 13.36
CA ARG A 276 -1.30 44.78 12.16
C ARG A 276 -2.47 44.78 11.16
N ILE A 277 -3.72 44.83 11.63
CA ILE A 277 -4.90 44.95 10.76
C ILE A 277 -4.86 46.29 10.01
N GLY A 278 -4.57 47.38 10.72
CA GLY A 278 -4.42 48.71 10.11
C GLY A 278 -3.29 48.75 9.08
N GLN A 279 -2.16 48.11 9.39
CA GLN A 279 -1.06 47.98 8.45
C GLN A 279 -1.45 47.19 7.19
N MET A 280 -2.10 46.02 7.34
CA MET A 280 -2.57 45.25 6.17
C MET A 280 -3.62 46.00 5.34
N ALA A 281 -4.45 46.83 5.98
CA ALA A 281 -5.39 47.70 5.28
C ALA A 281 -4.65 48.77 4.45
N HIS A 282 -3.59 49.35 5.00
CA HIS A 282 -2.72 50.26 4.25
C HIS A 282 -2.07 49.56 3.07
N ASP A 283 -1.53 48.36 3.26
CA ASP A 283 -0.91 47.56 2.20
C ASP A 283 -1.89 47.23 1.08
N PHE A 284 -3.12 46.85 1.44
CA PHE A 284 -4.20 46.59 0.49
C PHE A 284 -4.51 47.82 -0.37
N VAL A 285 -4.65 48.99 0.25
CA VAL A 285 -4.92 50.26 -0.46
C VAL A 285 -3.73 50.65 -1.34
N ALA A 286 -2.50 50.53 -0.83
CA ALA A 286 -1.29 50.84 -1.58
C ALA A 286 -1.16 49.95 -2.83
N ALA A 287 -1.40 48.64 -2.70
CA ALA A 287 -1.42 47.71 -3.81
C ALA A 287 -2.53 48.00 -4.85
N CYS A 288 -3.67 48.53 -4.41
CA CYS A 288 -4.73 49.00 -5.30
C CYS A 288 -4.34 50.25 -6.11
N GLY A 289 -3.24 50.93 -5.75
CA GLY A 289 -2.70 52.07 -6.49
C GLY A 289 -1.89 51.72 -7.74
N ALA A 290 -1.63 50.43 -7.99
CA ALA A 290 -0.94 49.98 -9.21
C ALA A 290 -1.75 50.28 -10.48
N SER A 291 -1.06 50.43 -11.62
CA SER A 291 -1.69 50.70 -12.92
C SER A 291 -2.77 49.68 -13.27
N ARG A 292 -2.56 48.40 -12.93
CA ARG A 292 -3.56 47.34 -13.01
C ARG A 292 -3.54 46.50 -11.74
N CYS A 293 -4.66 46.47 -11.02
CA CYS A 293 -4.83 45.66 -9.82
C CYS A 293 -5.92 44.60 -10.01
N PHE A 294 -5.58 43.35 -9.70
CA PHE A 294 -6.50 42.22 -9.65
C PHE A 294 -6.73 41.85 -8.19
N VAL A 295 -7.99 41.72 -7.78
CA VAL A 295 -8.36 41.32 -6.43
C VAL A 295 -9.13 40.01 -6.52
N THR A 296 -8.59 38.95 -5.93
CA THR A 296 -9.12 37.60 -6.09
C THR A 296 -9.57 37.01 -4.75
N ARG A 297 -10.68 36.28 -4.79
CA ARG A 297 -11.21 35.52 -3.65
C ARG A 297 -11.64 34.13 -4.12
N PRO A 298 -11.14 33.04 -3.51
CA PRO A 298 -11.68 31.72 -3.76
C PRO A 298 -13.07 31.57 -3.12
N LEU A 299 -14.06 31.00 -3.79
CA LEU A 299 -15.37 30.75 -3.18
C LEU A 299 -15.34 29.61 -2.15
N LYS A 300 -14.47 28.62 -2.37
CA LYS A 300 -14.25 27.50 -1.47
C LYS A 300 -12.78 27.34 -1.10
N SER A 301 -12.52 26.89 0.13
CA SER A 301 -11.20 26.52 0.61
C SER A 301 -11.32 25.27 1.48
N GLN A 302 -10.57 24.22 1.15
CA GLN A 302 -10.66 22.92 1.84
C GLN A 302 -12.10 22.36 1.90
N GLY A 303 -12.86 22.51 0.81
CA GLY A 303 -14.25 22.03 0.69
C GLY A 303 -15.31 22.93 1.35
N ALA A 304 -14.92 23.89 2.18
CA ALA A 304 -15.84 24.82 2.85
C ALA A 304 -15.94 26.17 2.12
N ASP A 305 -17.10 26.81 2.19
CA ASP A 305 -17.30 28.16 1.66
C ASP A 305 -16.45 29.19 2.41
N THR A 306 -15.88 30.15 1.68
CA THR A 306 -15.08 31.22 2.28
C THR A 306 -15.92 32.46 2.54
N ILE A 307 -15.55 33.17 3.61
CA ILE A 307 -16.12 34.49 3.91
C ILE A 307 -15.24 35.56 3.23
N ALA A 308 -15.85 36.52 2.54
CA ALA A 308 -15.12 37.64 1.95
C ALA A 308 -14.33 38.40 3.01
N SER A 309 -13.08 38.76 2.69
CA SER A 309 -12.33 39.73 3.48
C SER A 309 -13.18 40.98 3.75
N ARG A 310 -13.17 41.45 5.00
CA ARG A 310 -13.77 42.75 5.37
C ARG A 310 -13.26 43.93 4.52
N PHE A 311 -12.03 43.86 3.99
CA PHE A 311 -11.50 44.89 3.09
C PHE A 311 -12.23 44.88 1.74
N LEU A 312 -12.52 43.69 1.22
CA LEU A 312 -13.28 43.52 -0.01
C LEU A 312 -14.73 44.00 0.14
N GLN A 313 -15.38 43.64 1.26
CA GLN A 313 -16.74 44.08 1.58
C GLN A 313 -16.82 45.62 1.69
N ARG A 314 -15.81 46.24 2.32
CA ARG A 314 -15.75 47.70 2.45
C ARG A 314 -15.52 48.37 1.10
N LEU A 315 -14.67 47.79 0.25
CA LEU A 315 -14.43 48.29 -1.10
C LEU A 315 -15.70 48.23 -1.95
N GLU A 316 -16.44 47.13 -1.91
CA GLU A 316 -17.74 46.97 -2.57
C GLU A 316 -18.74 48.06 -2.12
N ALA A 317 -18.86 48.26 -0.80
CA ALA A 317 -19.77 49.25 -0.24
C ALA A 317 -19.42 50.69 -0.67
N VAL A 318 -18.14 51.04 -0.76
CA VAL A 318 -17.68 52.38 -1.16
C VAL A 318 -17.70 52.59 -2.68
N ALA A 319 -17.39 51.56 -3.46
CA ALA A 319 -17.37 51.64 -4.92
C ALA A 319 -18.78 51.86 -5.51
N GLY A 320 -19.81 51.37 -4.83
CA GLY A 320 -21.19 51.40 -5.30
C GLY A 320 -21.48 50.34 -6.36
N THR A 321 -22.75 49.99 -6.53
CA THR A 321 -23.20 48.83 -7.31
C THR A 321 -22.70 48.82 -8.75
N ARG A 322 -22.73 49.98 -9.43
CA ARG A 322 -22.31 50.07 -10.85
C ARG A 322 -20.83 49.72 -11.01
N ARG A 323 -19.93 50.45 -10.32
CA ARG A 323 -18.48 50.25 -10.46
C ARG A 323 -18.05 48.86 -10.01
N TRP A 324 -18.70 48.33 -8.98
CA TRP A 324 -18.45 46.98 -8.50
C TRP A 324 -18.84 45.92 -9.52
N ASN A 325 -20.03 46.03 -10.12
CA ASN A 325 -20.48 45.11 -11.18
C ASN A 325 -19.59 45.20 -12.41
N ASP A 326 -19.17 46.41 -12.81
CA ASP A 326 -18.21 46.60 -13.92
C ASP A 326 -16.87 45.90 -13.61
N ALA A 327 -16.40 45.96 -12.36
CA ALA A 327 -15.18 45.27 -11.93
C ALA A 327 -15.34 43.73 -11.95
N LYS A 328 -16.47 43.22 -11.46
CA LYS A 328 -16.79 41.79 -11.52
C LYS A 328 -16.90 41.28 -12.95
N ALA A 329 -17.52 42.03 -13.85
CA ALA A 329 -17.64 41.67 -15.26
C ALA A 329 -16.27 41.54 -15.93
N ARG A 330 -15.33 42.47 -15.64
CA ARG A 330 -13.94 42.32 -16.11
C ARG A 330 -13.24 41.10 -15.51
N GLY A 331 -13.54 40.75 -14.26
CA GLY A 331 -13.03 39.55 -13.60
C GLY A 331 -13.58 38.26 -14.21
N ALA A 332 -14.85 38.24 -14.62
CA ALA A 332 -15.52 37.08 -15.20
C ALA A 332 -14.78 36.56 -16.45
N TYR A 333 -14.25 37.45 -17.29
CA TYR A 333 -13.39 37.07 -18.42
C TYR A 333 -12.22 36.15 -18.02
N TYR A 334 -11.56 36.44 -16.90
CA TYR A 334 -10.43 35.61 -16.43
C TYR A 334 -10.89 34.31 -15.80
N LEU A 335 -12.08 34.28 -15.19
CA LEU A 335 -12.69 33.05 -14.70
C LEU A 335 -13.08 32.14 -15.86
N GLU A 336 -13.66 32.68 -16.92
CA GLU A 336 -13.96 31.94 -18.15
C GLU A 336 -12.69 31.35 -18.78
N LEU A 337 -11.60 32.12 -18.84
CA LEU A 337 -10.30 31.60 -19.30
C LEU A 337 -9.77 30.48 -18.39
N ALA A 338 -9.94 30.59 -17.07
CA ALA A 338 -9.54 29.55 -16.14
C ALA A 338 -10.37 28.26 -16.35
N ASP A 339 -11.70 28.40 -16.49
CA ASP A 339 -12.58 27.27 -16.78
C ASP A 339 -12.22 26.60 -18.12
N MET A 340 -11.85 27.38 -19.14
CA MET A 340 -11.38 26.85 -20.42
C MET A 340 -10.07 26.06 -20.31
N LEU A 341 -9.17 26.41 -19.39
CA LEU A 341 -7.93 25.67 -19.17
C LEU A 341 -8.17 24.28 -18.58
N ASP A 342 -9.23 24.15 -17.78
CA ASP A 342 -9.61 22.89 -17.12
C ASP A 342 -10.64 22.07 -17.93
N GLN A 343 -11.07 22.57 -19.11
CA GLN A 343 -11.91 21.82 -20.03
C GLN A 343 -11.13 20.67 -20.70
N ALA A 344 -11.26 19.46 -20.15
CA ALA A 344 -10.62 18.25 -20.68
C ALA A 344 -11.26 17.67 -21.96
N GLY A 345 -12.11 18.44 -22.66
CA GLY A 345 -12.92 17.95 -23.79
C GLY A 345 -13.98 16.93 -23.37
N ALA A 346 -14.60 16.26 -24.34
CA ALA A 346 -15.53 15.17 -24.05
C ALA A 346 -14.73 13.95 -23.55
N PRO A 347 -15.11 13.32 -22.42
CA PRO A 347 -14.43 12.13 -21.95
C PRO A 347 -14.54 11.02 -23.00
N VAL A 348 -13.43 10.36 -23.30
CA VAL A 348 -13.39 9.19 -24.19
C VAL A 348 -13.52 7.94 -23.31
N PRO A 349 -14.62 7.17 -23.42
CA PRO A 349 -14.78 5.96 -22.62
C PRO A 349 -13.68 4.95 -22.96
N VAL A 350 -13.00 4.44 -21.94
CA VAL A 350 -12.03 3.35 -22.10
C VAL A 350 -12.80 2.04 -22.09
N PRO A 351 -12.69 1.18 -23.14
CA PRO A 351 -13.36 -0.10 -23.11
C PRO A 351 -12.71 -1.03 -22.09
N ARG A 352 -13.54 -1.88 -21.46
CA ARG A 352 -13.07 -2.97 -20.60
C ARG A 352 -11.99 -3.80 -21.32
N PRO A 353 -10.82 -4.03 -20.70
CA PRO A 353 -9.75 -4.80 -21.33
C PRO A 353 -10.16 -6.26 -21.52
N ALA A 354 -9.95 -6.77 -22.72
CA ALA A 354 -10.13 -8.19 -23.07
C ALA A 354 -9.07 -8.66 -24.08
N PRO A 355 -7.79 -8.78 -23.66
CA PRO A 355 -6.69 -9.12 -24.57
C PRO A 355 -6.92 -10.46 -25.28
N LEU A 356 -6.74 -10.47 -26.61
CA LEU A 356 -6.66 -11.69 -27.41
C LEU A 356 -5.20 -12.15 -27.45
N VAL A 357 -4.93 -13.32 -26.86
CA VAL A 357 -3.58 -13.86 -26.73
C VAL A 357 -3.39 -15.02 -27.71
N PRO A 358 -2.35 -15.03 -28.55
CA PRO A 358 -2.05 -16.17 -29.42
C PRO A 358 -1.87 -17.49 -28.63
N ALA A 359 -2.38 -18.61 -29.15
CA ALA A 359 -2.35 -19.92 -28.48
C ALA A 359 -0.94 -20.32 -27.99
N ALA A 360 0.11 -19.98 -28.73
CA ALA A 360 1.50 -20.26 -28.36
C ALA A 360 1.96 -19.59 -27.04
N LEU A 361 1.37 -18.46 -26.68
CA LEU A 361 1.69 -17.71 -25.46
C LEU A 361 0.74 -18.02 -24.29
N GLN A 362 -0.34 -18.75 -24.55
CA GLN A 362 -1.32 -19.09 -23.51
C GLN A 362 -0.77 -20.16 -22.55
N PRO A 363 -1.22 -20.17 -21.29
CA PRO A 363 -0.78 -21.16 -20.31
C PRO A 363 -1.08 -22.58 -20.78
N ARG A 364 -0.11 -23.48 -20.68
CA ARG A 364 -0.27 -24.92 -20.95
C ARG A 364 -0.65 -25.74 -19.71
N ARG A 365 -0.66 -25.08 -18.55
CA ARG A 365 -1.06 -25.67 -17.27
C ARG A 365 -1.73 -24.63 -16.38
N LEU A 366 -2.78 -25.04 -15.66
CA LEU A 366 -3.40 -24.25 -14.59
C LEU A 366 -3.82 -25.18 -13.44
N SER A 367 -3.82 -24.64 -12.23
CA SER A 367 -4.41 -25.33 -11.08
C SER A 367 -5.93 -25.23 -11.11
N VAL A 368 -6.62 -26.15 -10.42
CA VAL A 368 -8.08 -26.07 -10.23
C VAL A 368 -8.53 -24.73 -9.62
N THR A 369 -7.75 -24.15 -8.72
CA THR A 369 -7.97 -22.81 -8.16
C THR A 369 -7.76 -21.69 -9.18
N ALA A 370 -6.80 -21.84 -10.10
CA ALA A 370 -6.60 -20.91 -11.20
C ALA A 370 -7.69 -21.03 -12.27
N ILE A 371 -8.34 -22.19 -12.43
CA ILE A 371 -9.53 -22.33 -13.29
C ILE A 371 -10.70 -21.53 -12.73
N GLU A 372 -10.94 -21.56 -11.42
CA GLU A 372 -11.94 -20.68 -10.80
C GLU A 372 -11.65 -19.20 -11.08
N THR A 373 -10.38 -18.80 -10.97
CA THR A 373 -9.95 -17.44 -11.34
C THR A 373 -10.18 -17.16 -12.83
N LEU A 374 -9.87 -18.11 -13.73
CA LEU A 374 -10.12 -17.97 -15.17
C LEU A 374 -11.59 -17.74 -15.50
N LEU A 375 -12.50 -18.35 -14.74
CA LEU A 375 -13.94 -18.22 -14.96
C LEU A 375 -14.51 -16.90 -14.43
N ARG A 376 -13.98 -16.41 -13.29
CA ARG A 376 -14.45 -15.18 -12.62
C ARG A 376 -13.75 -13.91 -13.11
N ASP A 377 -12.44 -13.97 -13.30
CA ASP A 377 -11.60 -12.86 -13.78
C ASP A 377 -10.44 -13.39 -14.68
N PRO A 378 -10.72 -13.69 -15.96
CA PRO A 378 -9.71 -14.09 -16.93
C PRO A 378 -8.50 -13.14 -17.00
N TYR A 379 -8.70 -11.83 -16.81
CA TYR A 379 -7.60 -10.87 -16.87
C TYR A 379 -6.50 -11.14 -15.83
N ALA A 380 -6.86 -11.65 -14.64
CA ALA A 380 -5.88 -12.08 -13.65
C ALA A 380 -5.02 -13.25 -14.14
N ILE A 381 -5.58 -14.17 -14.94
CA ILE A 381 -4.80 -15.25 -15.58
C ILE A 381 -3.87 -14.69 -16.65
N PHE A 382 -4.35 -13.73 -17.44
CA PHE A 382 -3.50 -13.02 -18.40
C PHE A 382 -2.32 -12.34 -17.71
N ALA A 383 -2.56 -11.50 -16.70
CA ALA A 383 -1.51 -10.79 -15.99
C ALA A 383 -0.50 -11.76 -15.32
N ARG A 384 -1.01 -12.78 -14.62
CA ARG A 384 -0.16 -13.69 -13.83
C ARG A 384 0.56 -14.75 -14.64
N HIS A 385 -0.11 -15.35 -15.62
CA HIS A 385 0.43 -16.51 -16.35
C HIS A 385 0.96 -16.18 -17.75
N VAL A 386 0.45 -15.12 -18.39
CA VAL A 386 0.96 -14.67 -19.69
C VAL A 386 2.00 -13.58 -19.52
N LEU A 387 1.67 -12.47 -18.84
CA LEU A 387 2.63 -11.38 -18.58
C LEU A 387 3.64 -11.70 -17.46
N ARG A 388 3.37 -12.75 -16.67
CA ARG A 388 4.24 -13.20 -15.54
C ARG A 388 4.44 -12.12 -14.48
N LEU A 389 3.40 -11.32 -14.25
CA LEU A 389 3.34 -10.33 -13.19
C LEU A 389 2.83 -11.02 -11.93
N ASP A 390 3.61 -10.95 -10.86
CA ASP A 390 3.22 -11.49 -9.56
C ASP A 390 2.94 -10.30 -8.63
N LYS A 391 1.79 -10.31 -7.96
CA LYS A 391 1.48 -9.33 -6.92
C LYS A 391 2.51 -9.43 -5.80
N LEU A 392 3.05 -8.28 -5.40
CA LEU A 392 3.87 -8.18 -4.20
C LEU A 392 2.96 -8.03 -2.98
N GLU A 393 3.28 -8.77 -1.92
CA GLU A 393 2.62 -8.57 -0.62
C GLU A 393 2.85 -7.13 -0.12
N PRO A 394 1.98 -6.57 0.74
CA PRO A 394 2.25 -5.28 1.37
C PRO A 394 3.53 -5.29 2.21
N ALA A 395 4.25 -4.17 2.24
CA ALA A 395 5.47 -4.03 3.02
C ALA A 395 5.16 -3.84 4.52
N GLY A 396 5.93 -4.48 5.40
CA GLY A 396 5.74 -4.36 6.85
C GLY A 396 4.46 -5.01 7.37
N MET A 397 3.90 -5.95 6.63
CA MET A 397 2.64 -6.60 6.98
C MET A 397 2.82 -7.53 8.20
N ALA A 398 1.93 -7.36 9.19
CA ALA A 398 1.75 -8.26 10.32
C ALA A 398 1.15 -9.62 9.87
N PHE A 399 0.85 -10.50 10.81
CA PHE A 399 0.22 -11.80 10.51
C PHE A 399 -1.15 -11.63 9.82
N ASP A 400 -1.31 -12.17 8.61
CA ASP A 400 -2.50 -11.96 7.78
C ASP A 400 -3.41 -13.20 7.68
N PRO A 401 -4.68 -13.05 7.21
CA PRO A 401 -5.61 -14.18 7.08
C PRO A 401 -5.15 -15.27 6.11
N HIS A 402 -4.39 -14.93 5.06
CA HIS A 402 -3.88 -15.92 4.13
C HIS A 402 -2.83 -16.82 4.81
N ARG A 403 -1.89 -16.23 5.54
CA ARG A 403 -0.89 -16.97 6.33
C ARG A 403 -1.52 -17.80 7.44
N GLN A 404 -2.56 -17.27 8.10
CA GLN A 404 -3.38 -18.04 9.02
C GLN A 404 -3.90 -19.33 8.34
N GLY A 405 -4.45 -19.19 7.13
CA GLY A 405 -4.88 -20.31 6.30
C GLY A 405 -3.79 -21.34 6.10
N VAL A 406 -2.65 -20.92 5.54
CA VAL A 406 -1.52 -21.82 5.25
C VAL A 406 -1.08 -22.60 6.49
N ILE A 407 -0.90 -21.92 7.63
CA ILE A 407 -0.46 -22.56 8.88
C ILE A 407 -1.50 -23.55 9.41
N TRP A 408 -2.78 -23.23 9.31
CA TRP A 408 -3.83 -24.14 9.77
C TRP A 408 -3.88 -25.40 8.90
N HIS A 409 -3.81 -25.27 7.58
CA HIS A 409 -3.71 -26.40 6.66
C HIS A 409 -2.48 -27.27 6.96
N GLU A 410 -1.31 -26.66 7.14
CA GLU A 410 -0.08 -27.38 7.48
C GLU A 410 -0.19 -28.13 8.82
N ALA A 411 -0.83 -27.53 9.82
CA ALA A 411 -1.08 -28.18 11.10
C ALA A 411 -1.96 -29.43 10.96
N PHE A 412 -3.08 -29.33 10.22
CA PHE A 412 -3.98 -30.47 9.99
C PHE A 412 -3.32 -31.56 9.16
N ALA A 413 -2.61 -31.18 8.09
CA ALA A 413 -1.88 -32.13 7.25
C ALA A 413 -0.81 -32.88 8.07
N THR A 414 -0.04 -32.15 8.89
CA THR A 414 0.98 -32.74 9.78
C THR A 414 0.36 -33.70 10.80
N PHE A 415 -0.78 -33.32 11.40
CA PHE A 415 -1.49 -34.18 12.33
C PHE A 415 -1.97 -35.47 11.67
N VAL A 416 -2.58 -35.39 10.47
CA VAL A 416 -3.07 -36.56 9.73
C VAL A 416 -1.92 -37.45 9.27
N LYS A 417 -0.80 -36.87 8.79
CA LYS A 417 0.41 -37.64 8.43
C LYS A 417 0.98 -38.40 9.63
N ARG A 418 1.00 -37.78 10.82
CA ARG A 418 1.51 -38.41 12.06
C ARG A 418 0.57 -39.47 12.62
N TYR A 419 -0.74 -39.29 12.43
CA TYR A 419 -1.78 -40.18 12.94
C TYR A 419 -2.78 -40.54 11.82
N PRO A 420 -2.40 -41.40 10.85
CA PRO A 420 -3.18 -41.63 9.63
C PRO A 420 -4.49 -42.38 9.84
N LEU A 421 -4.57 -43.31 10.80
CA LEU A 421 -5.80 -44.07 11.09
C LEU A 421 -6.13 -44.05 12.59
N ALA A 422 -5.20 -44.50 13.45
CA ALA A 422 -5.42 -44.49 14.89
C ALA A 422 -5.27 -43.07 15.48
N MET A 423 -6.29 -42.61 16.20
CA MET A 423 -6.23 -41.35 16.95
C MET A 423 -5.42 -41.53 18.24
N PRO A 424 -4.51 -40.61 18.59
CA PRO A 424 -3.85 -40.64 19.89
C PRO A 424 -4.86 -40.33 21.01
N ALA A 425 -4.60 -40.84 22.22
CA ALA A 425 -5.46 -40.59 23.39
C ALA A 425 -5.62 -39.08 23.69
N GLN A 426 -4.51 -38.34 23.58
CA GLN A 426 -4.39 -36.89 23.79
C GLN A 426 -4.34 -36.14 22.45
N ALA A 427 -5.35 -36.36 21.60
CA ALA A 427 -5.37 -35.82 20.25
C ALA A 427 -5.45 -34.29 20.19
N ILE A 428 -6.14 -33.66 21.15
CA ILE A 428 -6.28 -32.20 21.20
C ILE A 428 -4.92 -31.57 21.55
N GLU A 429 -4.20 -32.16 22.50
CA GLU A 429 -2.86 -31.73 22.90
C GLU A 429 -1.87 -31.88 21.74
N ALA A 430 -1.91 -33.02 21.05
CA ALA A 430 -1.01 -33.30 19.93
C ALA A 430 -1.16 -32.29 18.78
N ILE A 431 -2.39 -31.96 18.36
CA ILE A 431 -2.59 -30.93 17.32
C ILE A 431 -2.28 -29.52 17.82
N THR A 432 -2.52 -29.24 19.10
CA THR A 432 -2.20 -27.95 19.72
C THR A 432 -0.69 -27.74 19.72
N GLU A 433 0.11 -28.77 20.00
CA GLU A 433 1.58 -28.67 19.94
C GLU A 433 2.08 -28.35 18.53
N ILE A 434 1.59 -29.06 17.51
CA ILE A 434 1.92 -28.79 16.10
C ILE A 434 1.62 -27.33 15.75
N GLY A 435 0.44 -26.83 16.13
CA GLY A 435 0.07 -25.44 15.89
C GLY A 435 0.96 -24.45 16.64
N ARG A 436 1.41 -24.79 17.86
CA ARG A 436 2.32 -23.94 18.64
C ARG A 436 3.67 -23.82 17.95
N GLU A 437 4.22 -24.93 17.47
CA GLU A 437 5.48 -24.97 16.74
C GLU A 437 5.41 -24.10 15.47
N LEU A 438 4.34 -24.24 14.68
CA LEU A 438 4.16 -23.48 13.42
C LEU A 438 3.91 -21.98 13.66
N LEU A 439 3.22 -21.62 14.75
CA LEU A 439 2.94 -20.22 15.09
C LEU A 439 4.07 -19.56 15.89
N ALA A 440 5.02 -20.31 16.45
CA ALA A 440 6.09 -19.80 17.30
C ALA A 440 6.82 -18.57 16.72
N PRO A 441 7.17 -18.50 15.42
CA PRO A 441 7.82 -17.33 14.83
C PRO A 441 6.97 -16.04 14.82
N TYR A 442 5.67 -16.15 15.10
CA TYR A 442 4.70 -15.07 15.04
C TYR A 442 4.08 -14.76 16.41
N MET A 443 4.46 -15.48 17.48
CA MET A 443 3.83 -15.33 18.80
C MET A 443 4.15 -14.00 19.49
N GLU A 444 5.14 -13.26 19.01
CA GLU A 444 5.43 -11.89 19.47
C GLU A 444 4.38 -10.87 19.00
N ASP A 445 3.63 -11.18 17.92
CA ASP A 445 2.52 -10.35 17.45
C ASP A 445 1.33 -10.47 18.44
N PRO A 446 0.91 -9.36 19.08
CA PRO A 446 -0.21 -9.38 20.01
C PRO A 446 -1.52 -9.89 19.38
N GLN A 447 -1.71 -9.70 18.08
CA GLN A 447 -2.87 -10.23 17.36
C GLN A 447 -2.83 -11.75 17.29
N VAL A 448 -1.66 -12.32 17.03
CA VAL A 448 -1.46 -13.77 16.97
C VAL A 448 -1.68 -14.40 18.33
N ALA A 449 -0.98 -13.89 19.34
CA ALA A 449 -1.07 -14.40 20.70
C ALA A 449 -2.48 -14.23 21.31
N GLY A 450 -3.11 -13.08 21.10
CA GLY A 450 -4.39 -12.72 21.71
C GLY A 450 -5.63 -13.27 21.01
N PHE A 451 -5.60 -13.42 19.68
CA PHE A 451 -6.79 -13.78 18.89
C PHE A 451 -6.62 -15.04 18.05
N ILE A 452 -5.52 -15.15 17.30
CA ILE A 452 -5.32 -16.28 16.37
C ILE A 452 -5.07 -17.58 17.14
N TRP A 453 -4.22 -17.54 18.17
CA TRP A 453 -3.90 -18.72 18.96
C TRP A 453 -5.13 -19.30 19.68
N PRO A 454 -5.94 -18.51 20.43
CA PRO A 454 -7.18 -19.02 21.00
C PRO A 454 -8.19 -19.52 19.96
N ARG A 455 -8.24 -18.92 18.76
CA ARG A 455 -9.05 -19.41 17.64
C ARG A 455 -8.58 -20.79 17.17
N PHE A 456 -7.28 -20.95 16.96
CA PHE A 456 -6.69 -22.22 16.57
C PHE A 456 -7.00 -23.31 17.60
N GLN A 457 -6.91 -23.04 18.90
CA GLN A 457 -7.27 -24.01 19.95
C GLN A 457 -8.73 -24.45 19.89
N ARG A 458 -9.67 -23.56 19.54
CA ARG A 458 -11.08 -23.95 19.32
C ARG A 458 -11.24 -24.82 18.08
N VAL A 459 -10.54 -24.48 17.00
CA VAL A 459 -10.53 -25.29 15.77
C VAL A 459 -9.94 -26.66 16.01
N ALA A 460 -8.82 -26.75 16.73
CA ALA A 460 -8.18 -28.00 17.12
C ALA A 460 -9.15 -28.96 17.82
N ARG A 461 -9.93 -28.46 18.79
CA ARG A 461 -10.97 -29.26 19.47
C ARG A 461 -12.03 -29.76 18.50
N TRP A 462 -12.59 -28.87 17.69
CA TRP A 462 -13.62 -29.23 16.71
C TRP A 462 -13.10 -30.22 15.66
N PHE A 463 -11.88 -30.01 15.16
CA PHE A 463 -11.23 -30.89 14.20
C PHE A 463 -11.03 -32.30 14.77
N VAL A 464 -10.61 -32.42 16.03
CA VAL A 464 -10.47 -33.73 16.68
C VAL A 464 -11.82 -34.45 16.82
N GLU A 465 -12.90 -33.73 17.14
CA GLU A 465 -14.25 -34.31 17.18
C GLU A 465 -14.71 -34.78 15.79
N PHE A 466 -14.47 -33.96 14.76
CA PHE A 466 -14.71 -34.31 13.36
C PHE A 466 -13.94 -35.58 12.95
N GLU A 467 -12.65 -35.67 13.30
CA GLU A 467 -11.81 -36.85 13.05
C GLU A 467 -12.33 -38.11 13.75
N ARG A 468 -12.70 -37.99 15.04
CA ARG A 468 -13.22 -39.12 15.82
C ARG A 468 -14.52 -39.69 15.24
N ALA A 469 -15.39 -38.82 14.72
CA ALA A 469 -16.64 -39.24 14.11
C ALA A 469 -16.44 -39.95 12.75
N ARG A 470 -15.48 -39.49 11.93
CA ARG A 470 -15.25 -40.04 10.56
C ARG A 470 -14.35 -41.28 10.52
N ARG A 471 -13.26 -41.30 11.28
CA ARG A 471 -12.21 -42.35 11.17
C ARG A 471 -12.70 -43.80 11.25
N PRO A 472 -13.75 -44.16 12.03
CA PRO A 472 -14.26 -45.53 12.03
C PRO A 472 -14.76 -46.04 10.66
N GLN A 473 -15.14 -45.14 9.76
CA GLN A 473 -15.68 -45.48 8.42
C GLN A 473 -14.59 -45.47 7.33
N ILE A 474 -13.41 -44.94 7.64
CA ILE A 474 -12.30 -44.76 6.70
C ILE A 474 -11.37 -45.98 6.75
N ALA A 475 -10.97 -46.46 5.58
CA ALA A 475 -9.94 -47.48 5.41
C ALA A 475 -8.56 -46.87 5.19
N GLU A 476 -8.48 -45.73 4.48
CA GLU A 476 -7.22 -45.08 4.14
C GLU A 476 -7.42 -43.56 3.98
N ILE A 477 -6.43 -42.78 4.41
CA ILE A 477 -6.40 -41.32 4.25
C ILE A 477 -5.13 -40.95 3.49
N THR A 478 -5.29 -40.19 2.42
CA THR A 478 -4.20 -39.59 1.66
C THR A 478 -4.33 -38.07 1.75
N VAL A 479 -3.22 -37.37 2.01
CA VAL A 479 -3.22 -35.91 2.14
C VAL A 479 -2.18 -35.29 1.22
N GLU A 480 -2.49 -34.07 0.74
CA GLU A 480 -1.57 -33.25 -0.06
C GLU A 480 -1.01 -33.92 -1.33
N THR A 481 -1.79 -34.80 -1.97
CA THR A 481 -1.35 -35.54 -3.16
C THR A 481 -1.23 -34.63 -4.37
N ASN A 482 -0.03 -34.53 -4.94
CA ASN A 482 0.19 -33.89 -6.24
C ASN A 482 -0.58 -34.67 -7.32
N SER A 483 -1.60 -34.02 -7.89
CA SER A 483 -2.56 -34.65 -8.79
C SER A 483 -2.64 -33.87 -10.10
N TRP A 484 -2.80 -34.56 -11.22
CA TRP A 484 -2.90 -33.92 -12.53
C TRP A 484 -3.71 -34.74 -13.52
N LEU A 485 -4.33 -34.05 -14.47
CA LEU A 485 -5.00 -34.65 -15.62
C LEU A 485 -4.60 -33.88 -16.88
N ASP A 486 -4.12 -34.60 -17.88
CA ASP A 486 -3.72 -34.05 -19.17
C ASP A 486 -4.95 -34.09 -20.11
N LEU A 487 -5.36 -32.91 -20.59
CA LEU A 487 -6.57 -32.69 -21.36
C LEU A 487 -6.22 -32.42 -22.83
N PRO A 488 -6.70 -33.21 -23.80
CA PRO A 488 -6.51 -32.89 -25.21
C PRO A 488 -7.36 -31.66 -25.59
N LEU A 489 -6.73 -30.67 -26.22
CA LEU A 489 -7.40 -29.48 -26.74
C LEU A 489 -7.56 -29.56 -28.27
N VAL A 490 -8.39 -28.67 -28.82
CA VAL A 490 -8.75 -28.64 -30.25
C VAL A 490 -7.57 -28.35 -31.18
N ASP A 491 -6.51 -27.71 -30.68
CA ASP A 491 -5.27 -27.41 -31.40
C ASP A 491 -4.28 -28.59 -31.42
N GLY A 492 -4.67 -29.74 -30.83
CA GLY A 492 -3.83 -30.93 -30.72
C GLY A 492 -2.79 -30.88 -29.60
N GLU A 493 -2.71 -29.77 -28.85
CA GLU A 493 -1.85 -29.65 -27.68
C GLU A 493 -2.54 -30.26 -26.45
N SER A 494 -1.71 -30.74 -25.51
CA SER A 494 -2.18 -31.25 -24.23
C SER A 494 -2.10 -30.16 -23.16
N PHE A 495 -3.21 -29.93 -22.46
CA PHE A 495 -3.29 -28.97 -21.36
C PHE A 495 -3.31 -29.69 -20.02
N ARG A 496 -2.39 -29.34 -19.13
CA ARG A 496 -2.28 -29.98 -17.81
C ARG A 496 -3.12 -29.24 -16.76
N LEU A 497 -4.19 -29.89 -16.30
CA LEU A 497 -4.95 -29.47 -15.13
C LEU A 497 -4.31 -30.06 -13.87
N THR A 498 -3.89 -29.22 -12.92
CA THR A 498 -3.24 -29.69 -11.68
C THR A 498 -4.10 -29.43 -10.45
N ALA A 499 -4.04 -30.30 -9.46
CA ALA A 499 -4.66 -30.10 -8.16
C ALA A 499 -3.76 -30.64 -7.04
N ARG A 500 -3.99 -30.14 -5.84
CA ARG A 500 -3.44 -30.69 -4.61
C ARG A 500 -4.58 -30.74 -3.60
N PRO A 501 -5.41 -31.81 -3.63
CA PRO A 501 -6.48 -31.96 -2.67
C PRO A 501 -5.91 -31.98 -1.25
N ASP A 502 -6.56 -31.29 -0.31
CA ASP A 502 -6.11 -31.30 1.08
C ASP A 502 -6.17 -32.72 1.65
N ARG A 503 -7.28 -33.43 1.38
CA ARG A 503 -7.52 -34.79 1.88
C ARG A 503 -8.44 -35.60 0.97
N ILE A 504 -8.01 -36.83 0.73
CA ILE A 504 -8.76 -37.89 0.07
C ILE A 504 -8.93 -39.04 1.06
N GLU A 505 -10.15 -39.55 1.17
CA GLU A 505 -10.45 -40.69 2.02
C GLU A 505 -10.99 -41.84 1.17
N ARG A 506 -10.48 -43.04 1.43
CA ARG A 506 -11.10 -44.28 0.96
C ARG A 506 -11.88 -44.90 2.10
N ASN A 507 -13.19 -44.97 1.94
CA ASN A 507 -14.08 -45.57 2.92
C ASN A 507 -13.94 -47.10 2.91
N ARG A 508 -14.38 -47.74 4.00
CA ARG A 508 -14.39 -49.22 4.12
C ARG A 508 -15.34 -49.90 3.12
N ASP A 509 -16.32 -49.17 2.60
CA ASP A 509 -17.21 -49.60 1.52
C ASP A 509 -16.62 -49.37 0.12
N THR A 510 -15.34 -49.00 0.03
CA THR A 510 -14.56 -48.69 -1.18
C THR A 510 -14.92 -47.39 -1.89
N THR A 511 -15.90 -46.64 -1.41
CA THR A 511 -16.21 -45.32 -1.96
C THR A 511 -15.15 -44.28 -1.55
N LEU A 512 -15.06 -43.19 -2.32
CA LEU A 512 -14.07 -42.13 -2.13
C LEU A 512 -14.73 -40.83 -1.69
N ALA A 513 -14.07 -40.12 -0.77
CA ALA A 513 -14.46 -38.78 -0.35
C ALA A 513 -13.30 -37.79 -0.55
N ILE A 514 -13.61 -36.60 -1.08
CA ILE A 514 -12.64 -35.50 -1.19
C ILE A 514 -13.07 -34.38 -0.24
N ILE A 515 -12.16 -34.00 0.66
CA ILE A 515 -12.38 -33.00 1.70
C ILE A 515 -11.40 -31.85 1.50
N ASP A 516 -11.94 -30.65 1.36
CA ASP A 516 -11.19 -29.40 1.25
C ASP A 516 -11.44 -28.57 2.52
N PHE A 517 -10.36 -28.23 3.22
CA PHE A 517 -10.42 -27.42 4.43
C PHE A 517 -10.36 -25.94 4.02
N LYS A 518 -11.10 -25.08 4.72
CA LYS A 518 -11.05 -23.64 4.48
C LYS A 518 -11.06 -22.91 5.80
N THR A 519 -10.19 -21.91 5.97
CA THR A 519 -10.22 -21.04 7.15
C THR A 519 -11.27 -19.93 7.04
N GLY A 520 -11.73 -19.64 5.82
CA GLY A 520 -12.81 -18.70 5.52
C GLY A 520 -14.15 -19.36 5.19
N THR A 521 -15.05 -18.58 4.61
CA THR A 521 -16.37 -19.05 4.16
C THR A 521 -16.22 -19.95 2.93
N PRO A 522 -16.79 -21.17 2.94
CA PRO A 522 -16.82 -22.00 1.74
C PRO A 522 -17.62 -21.37 0.60
N PRO A 523 -17.42 -21.81 -0.65
CA PRO A 523 -18.21 -21.37 -1.78
C PRO A 523 -19.72 -21.57 -1.57
N LYS A 524 -20.52 -20.66 -2.13
CA LYS A 524 -21.98 -20.82 -2.17
C LYS A 524 -22.32 -22.03 -3.05
N MET A 525 -23.29 -22.85 -2.63
CA MET A 525 -23.67 -24.05 -3.41
C MET A 525 -24.18 -23.72 -4.82
N ILE A 526 -24.75 -22.53 -5.03
CA ILE A 526 -25.14 -22.06 -6.36
C ILE A 526 -23.93 -21.87 -7.29
N ASP A 527 -22.82 -21.35 -6.78
CA ASP A 527 -21.58 -21.14 -7.53
C ASP A 527 -20.89 -22.48 -7.85
N VAL A 528 -20.98 -23.44 -6.92
CA VAL A 528 -20.49 -24.80 -7.15
C VAL A 528 -21.32 -25.47 -8.24
N ARG A 529 -22.65 -25.49 -8.13
CA ARG A 529 -23.54 -26.14 -9.12
C ARG A 529 -23.51 -25.50 -10.52
N SER A 530 -23.21 -24.21 -10.61
CA SER A 530 -23.07 -23.49 -11.88
C SER A 530 -21.68 -23.60 -12.50
N GLY A 531 -20.72 -24.21 -11.81
CA GLY A 531 -19.35 -24.40 -12.28
C GLY A 531 -18.43 -23.19 -12.08
N PHE A 532 -18.86 -22.13 -11.38
CA PHE A 532 -18.03 -20.96 -11.06
C PHE A 532 -17.11 -21.16 -9.85
N SER A 533 -17.36 -22.17 -9.03
CA SER A 533 -16.41 -22.67 -8.01
C SER A 533 -16.17 -24.17 -8.19
N PRO A 534 -15.49 -24.59 -9.27
CA PRO A 534 -15.43 -25.99 -9.66
C PRO A 534 -14.32 -26.80 -8.96
N GLN A 535 -13.68 -26.27 -7.91
CA GLN A 535 -12.49 -26.87 -7.29
C GLN A 535 -12.66 -28.36 -6.94
N LEU A 536 -13.58 -28.70 -6.04
CA LEU A 536 -13.82 -30.09 -5.60
C LEU A 536 -14.31 -30.99 -6.75
N THR A 537 -15.13 -30.45 -7.65
CA THR A 537 -15.64 -31.22 -8.81
C THR A 537 -14.56 -31.52 -9.83
N LEU A 538 -13.57 -30.63 -10.00
CA LEU A 538 -12.43 -30.88 -10.88
C LEU A 538 -11.43 -31.83 -10.22
N GLU A 539 -11.24 -31.75 -8.90
CA GLU A 539 -10.48 -32.77 -8.16
C GLU A 539 -11.10 -34.16 -8.32
N ALA A 540 -12.43 -34.27 -8.22
CA ALA A 540 -13.15 -35.51 -8.50
C ALA A 540 -12.95 -35.99 -9.94
N ALA A 541 -12.95 -35.07 -10.92
CA ALA A 541 -12.71 -35.40 -12.31
C ALA A 541 -11.27 -35.92 -12.56
N ILE A 542 -10.27 -35.31 -11.90
CA ILE A 542 -8.87 -35.77 -11.94
C ILE A 542 -8.76 -37.17 -11.34
N LEU A 543 -9.40 -37.42 -10.19
CA LEU A 543 -9.43 -38.74 -9.55
C LEU A 543 -10.00 -39.82 -10.49
N ARG A 544 -11.14 -39.54 -11.13
CA ARG A 544 -11.78 -40.45 -12.09
C ARG A 544 -10.93 -40.69 -13.34
N GLY A 545 -10.19 -39.68 -13.78
CA GLY A 545 -9.23 -39.79 -14.87
C GLY A 545 -7.94 -40.55 -14.53
N GLY A 546 -7.82 -41.09 -13.32
CA GLY A 546 -6.60 -41.79 -12.87
C GLY A 546 -5.43 -40.83 -12.56
N GLY A 547 -5.71 -39.55 -12.39
CA GLY A 547 -4.73 -38.48 -12.21
C GLY A 547 -4.21 -38.28 -10.78
N MET A 548 -4.48 -39.23 -9.88
CA MET A 548 -4.10 -39.18 -8.47
C MET A 548 -3.22 -40.39 -8.11
N PRO A 549 -1.88 -40.24 -8.16
CA PRO A 549 -0.97 -41.34 -7.86
C PRO A 549 -1.20 -41.94 -6.47
N GLY A 550 -1.26 -43.27 -6.38
CA GLY A 550 -1.44 -43.99 -5.12
C GLY A 550 -2.88 -44.08 -4.62
N VAL A 551 -3.85 -43.43 -5.29
CA VAL A 551 -5.27 -43.54 -4.96
C VAL A 551 -5.96 -44.44 -6.00
N PRO A 552 -6.57 -45.58 -5.60
CA PRO A 552 -7.30 -46.41 -6.53
C PRO A 552 -8.55 -45.68 -7.04
N GLY A 553 -8.91 -45.91 -8.30
CA GLY A 553 -10.17 -45.41 -8.85
C GLY A 553 -11.38 -46.00 -8.11
N GLY A 554 -12.45 -45.22 -7.97
CA GLY A 554 -13.66 -45.61 -7.27
C GLY A 554 -14.77 -44.58 -7.43
N VAL A 555 -15.96 -44.91 -6.93
CA VAL A 555 -17.11 -43.99 -6.94
C VAL A 555 -16.90 -42.90 -5.89
N VAL A 556 -17.03 -41.63 -6.29
CA VAL A 556 -16.95 -40.49 -5.37
C VAL A 556 -18.29 -40.35 -4.66
N SER A 557 -18.35 -40.80 -3.40
CA SER A 557 -19.57 -40.74 -2.58
C SER A 557 -19.75 -39.40 -1.88
N GLU A 558 -18.68 -38.62 -1.73
CA GLU A 558 -18.73 -37.36 -1.00
C GLU A 558 -17.72 -36.32 -1.53
N LEU A 559 -18.20 -35.10 -1.72
CA LEU A 559 -17.39 -33.90 -1.86
C LEU A 559 -17.80 -32.93 -0.77
N SER A 560 -16.87 -32.48 0.08
CA SER A 560 -17.21 -31.61 1.22
C SER A 560 -16.19 -30.51 1.46
N TYR A 561 -16.70 -29.31 1.71
CA TYR A 561 -15.93 -28.22 2.30
C TYR A 561 -16.01 -28.29 3.83
N VAL A 562 -14.89 -28.16 4.51
CA VAL A 562 -14.81 -28.06 5.97
C VAL A 562 -14.31 -26.66 6.34
N ALA A 563 -15.25 -25.80 6.69
CA ALA A 563 -14.96 -24.45 7.16
C ALA A 563 -14.46 -24.51 8.61
N LEU A 564 -13.25 -24.05 8.86
CA LEU A 564 -12.62 -23.97 10.17
C LEU A 564 -12.34 -22.51 10.44
N SER A 565 -13.28 -21.77 11.03
CA SER A 565 -13.12 -20.32 11.27
C SER A 565 -12.56 -20.02 12.67
N GLY A 566 -12.71 -20.96 13.61
CA GLY A 566 -12.45 -20.73 15.03
C GLY A 566 -13.45 -19.77 15.69
N GLY A 567 -14.53 -19.41 15.00
CA GLY A 567 -15.66 -18.66 15.55
C GLY A 567 -16.65 -19.55 16.31
N THR A 568 -17.93 -19.18 16.27
CA THR A 568 -19.03 -19.98 16.82
C THR A 568 -20.04 -20.28 15.71
N PRO A 569 -20.16 -21.54 15.24
CA PRO A 569 -19.38 -22.71 15.63
C PRO A 569 -17.91 -22.63 15.16
N ALA A 570 -17.00 -23.36 15.82
CA ALA A 570 -15.57 -23.34 15.51
C ALA A 570 -15.24 -23.97 14.15
N GLY A 571 -16.06 -24.92 13.72
CA GLY A 571 -16.03 -25.46 12.37
C GLY A 571 -17.42 -25.88 11.88
N ARG A 572 -17.55 -26.04 10.56
CA ARG A 572 -18.76 -26.46 9.86
C ARG A 572 -18.39 -27.29 8.64
N LYS A 573 -19.03 -28.45 8.49
CA LYS A 573 -19.02 -29.23 7.26
C LYS A 573 -20.13 -28.75 6.31
N GLN A 574 -19.82 -28.62 5.03
CA GLN A 574 -20.75 -28.30 3.95
C GLN A 574 -20.54 -29.28 2.80
N ALA A 575 -21.41 -30.29 2.70
CA ALA A 575 -21.39 -31.24 1.60
C ALA A 575 -21.88 -30.59 0.30
N VAL A 576 -21.23 -30.93 -0.81
CA VAL A 576 -21.67 -30.56 -2.16
C VAL A 576 -22.89 -31.41 -2.51
N ASP A 577 -23.95 -30.76 -2.98
CA ASP A 577 -25.13 -31.44 -3.51
C ASP A 577 -25.04 -31.53 -5.04
N ALA A 578 -25.14 -32.75 -5.55
CA ALA A 578 -25.11 -33.07 -6.97
C ALA A 578 -26.28 -32.47 -7.76
N LYS A 579 -27.41 -32.15 -7.10
CA LYS A 579 -28.63 -31.68 -7.78
C LYS A 579 -28.40 -30.37 -8.54
N SER A 580 -28.22 -30.50 -9.85
CA SER A 580 -28.16 -29.39 -10.80
C SER A 580 -29.01 -29.73 -12.03
N ALA A 581 -29.19 -28.76 -12.94
CA ALA A 581 -29.92 -29.01 -14.19
C ALA A 581 -29.27 -30.10 -15.06
N ASN A 582 -27.97 -30.33 -14.91
CA ASN A 582 -27.18 -31.18 -15.80
C ASN A 582 -26.54 -32.40 -15.10
N ALA A 583 -26.85 -32.65 -13.83
CA ALA A 583 -26.29 -33.77 -13.07
C ALA A 583 -27.22 -34.23 -11.93
N ALA A 584 -27.35 -35.54 -11.78
CA ALA A 584 -28.02 -36.21 -10.67
C ALA A 584 -27.03 -36.83 -9.66
N THR A 585 -25.78 -37.06 -10.07
CA THR A 585 -24.70 -37.62 -9.22
C THR A 585 -23.48 -36.68 -9.16
N LEU A 586 -22.64 -36.86 -8.13
CA LEU A 586 -21.39 -36.08 -8.00
C LEU A 586 -20.43 -36.35 -9.17
N ASP A 587 -20.43 -37.58 -9.68
CA ASP A 587 -19.65 -37.98 -10.85
C ASP A 587 -20.13 -37.28 -12.13
N GLU A 588 -21.44 -37.20 -12.36
CA GLU A 588 -22.00 -36.45 -13.49
C GLU A 588 -21.68 -34.96 -13.39
N LEU A 589 -21.75 -34.39 -12.18
CA LEU A 589 -21.41 -32.98 -11.95
C LEU A 589 -19.92 -32.71 -12.24
N ALA A 590 -19.03 -33.58 -11.77
CA ALA A 590 -17.60 -33.52 -12.05
C ALA A 590 -17.29 -33.60 -13.56
N ALA A 591 -17.95 -34.51 -14.28
CA ALA A 591 -17.81 -34.65 -15.72
C ALA A 591 -18.32 -33.40 -16.48
N ALA A 592 -19.47 -32.86 -16.07
CA ALA A 592 -20.04 -31.66 -16.68
C ALA A 592 -19.13 -30.43 -16.50
N HIS A 593 -18.58 -30.22 -15.31
CA HIS A 593 -17.64 -29.11 -15.08
C HIS A 593 -16.34 -29.28 -15.85
N LEU A 594 -15.78 -30.50 -15.91
CA LEU A 594 -14.58 -30.76 -16.70
C LEU A 594 -14.82 -30.46 -18.19
N ALA A 595 -15.95 -30.90 -18.75
CA ALA A 595 -16.34 -30.62 -20.12
C ALA A 595 -16.51 -29.10 -20.37
N GLY A 596 -17.13 -28.38 -19.44
CA GLY A 596 -17.25 -26.92 -19.50
C GLY A 596 -15.88 -26.22 -19.50
N VAL A 597 -14.94 -26.66 -18.67
CA VAL A 597 -13.57 -26.12 -18.64
C VAL A 597 -12.85 -26.38 -19.96
N ILE A 598 -12.93 -27.59 -20.52
CA ILE A 598 -12.34 -27.91 -21.83
C ILE A 598 -12.93 -27.00 -22.92
N ALA A 599 -14.25 -26.80 -22.93
CA ALA A 599 -14.91 -25.91 -23.88
C ALA A 599 -14.42 -24.46 -23.76
N VAL A 600 -14.27 -23.94 -22.54
CA VAL A 600 -13.73 -22.60 -22.29
C VAL A 600 -12.27 -22.49 -22.75
N LEU A 601 -11.43 -23.49 -22.43
CA LEU A 601 -10.03 -23.51 -22.87
C LEU A 601 -9.92 -23.53 -24.40
N ASN A 602 -10.75 -24.32 -25.09
CA ASN A 602 -10.79 -24.34 -26.56
C ASN A 602 -11.20 -22.99 -27.15
N GLN A 603 -12.16 -22.27 -26.56
CA GLN A 603 -12.52 -20.92 -27.02
C GLN A 603 -11.35 -19.93 -26.95
N TYR A 604 -10.50 -20.05 -25.92
CA TYR A 604 -9.26 -19.26 -25.84
C TYR A 604 -8.26 -19.70 -26.92
N ARG A 605 -8.05 -21.01 -27.12
CA ARG A 605 -7.13 -21.53 -28.16
C ARG A 605 -7.50 -21.10 -29.56
N GLU A 606 -8.79 -21.08 -29.87
CA GLU A 606 -9.34 -20.67 -31.16
C GLU A 606 -9.37 -19.14 -31.35
N GLY A 607 -8.97 -18.34 -30.34
CA GLY A 607 -9.03 -16.88 -30.41
C GLY A 607 -10.45 -16.30 -30.39
N LYS A 608 -11.47 -17.11 -30.08
CA LYS A 608 -12.88 -16.68 -29.98
C LYS A 608 -13.18 -15.94 -28.68
N ARG A 609 -12.30 -16.06 -27.68
CA ARG A 609 -12.46 -15.45 -26.35
C ARG A 609 -11.19 -14.72 -25.93
N GLY A 610 -11.35 -13.44 -25.54
CA GLY A 610 -10.30 -12.64 -24.91
C GLY A 610 -10.29 -12.80 -23.39
N PHE A 611 -9.15 -12.47 -22.76
CA PHE A 611 -9.00 -12.49 -21.30
C PHE A 611 -9.63 -11.24 -20.67
N ALA A 612 -10.96 -11.16 -20.71
CA ALA A 612 -11.72 -10.02 -20.18
C ALA A 612 -11.53 -9.84 -18.66
N SER A 613 -11.42 -8.59 -18.20
CA SER A 613 -11.45 -8.28 -16.77
C SER A 613 -12.87 -8.36 -16.22
N LYS A 614 -13.07 -9.13 -15.13
CA LYS A 614 -14.36 -9.29 -14.42
C LYS A 614 -15.58 -9.38 -15.38
N PRO A 615 -15.65 -10.39 -16.27
CA PRO A 615 -16.72 -10.51 -17.28
C PRO A 615 -18.12 -10.63 -16.66
N PHE A 616 -18.21 -11.12 -15.43
CA PHE A 616 -19.46 -11.33 -14.69
C PHE A 616 -19.41 -10.55 -13.36
N PRO A 617 -19.82 -9.26 -13.31
CA PRO A 617 -19.66 -8.41 -12.13
C PRO A 617 -20.24 -9.02 -10.82
N GLY A 618 -21.43 -9.62 -10.87
CA GLY A 618 -22.06 -10.25 -9.70
C GLY A 618 -21.37 -11.53 -9.19
N LEU A 619 -20.42 -12.08 -9.94
CA LEU A 619 -19.62 -13.26 -9.58
C LEU A 619 -18.12 -12.94 -9.50
N ALA A 620 -17.73 -11.71 -9.78
CA ALA A 620 -16.34 -11.28 -9.71
C ALA A 620 -15.93 -11.08 -8.23
N PRO A 621 -14.65 -11.26 -7.90
CA PRO A 621 -14.13 -10.81 -6.62
C PRO A 621 -14.36 -9.30 -6.46
N ALA A 622 -14.75 -8.87 -5.25
CA ALA A 622 -14.93 -7.45 -4.94
C ALA A 622 -13.68 -6.64 -5.29
N TYR A 623 -12.51 -7.17 -4.93
CA TYR A 623 -11.19 -6.61 -5.25
C TYR A 623 -10.36 -7.62 -6.04
N GLY A 624 -9.85 -7.19 -7.19
CA GLY A 624 -8.94 -7.96 -8.03
C GLY A 624 -7.51 -7.46 -7.89
N ASP A 625 -6.55 -8.38 -7.81
CA ASP A 625 -5.12 -8.07 -7.66
C ASP A 625 -4.57 -7.21 -8.82
N TYR A 626 -5.23 -7.24 -9.96
CA TYR A 626 -4.80 -6.56 -11.19
C TYR A 626 -5.80 -5.48 -11.64
N ASP A 627 -6.73 -5.05 -10.78
CA ASP A 627 -7.74 -4.02 -11.11
C ASP A 627 -7.09 -2.71 -11.56
N HIS A 628 -5.97 -2.34 -10.95
CA HIS A 628 -5.17 -1.18 -11.34
C HIS A 628 -4.59 -1.32 -12.76
N LEU A 629 -4.10 -2.51 -13.14
CA LEU A 629 -3.62 -2.79 -14.50
C LEU A 629 -4.78 -2.87 -15.50
N ALA A 630 -5.94 -3.33 -15.06
CA ALA A 630 -7.16 -3.37 -15.87
C ALA A 630 -7.83 -1.98 -15.98
N ARG A 631 -7.34 -0.98 -15.24
CA ARG A 631 -7.93 0.37 -15.11
C ARG A 631 -9.42 0.29 -14.75
N PHE A 632 -9.79 -0.64 -13.85
CA PHE A 632 -11.18 -0.96 -13.53
C PHE A 632 -12.01 0.28 -13.18
N ALA A 633 -11.46 1.19 -12.37
CA ALA A 633 -12.10 2.44 -11.96
C ALA A 633 -12.44 3.41 -13.11
N GLU A 634 -11.89 3.22 -14.31
CA GLU A 634 -12.13 4.11 -15.45
C GLU A 634 -13.28 3.66 -16.37
N TRP A 635 -13.76 2.41 -16.21
CA TRP A 635 -14.79 1.84 -17.08
C TRP A 635 -15.87 1.05 -16.35
N ALA A 636 -15.63 0.67 -15.10
CA ALA A 636 -16.67 0.14 -14.25
C ALA A 636 -17.45 1.32 -13.66
N ASP A 637 -18.75 1.36 -13.90
CA ASP A 637 -19.62 2.33 -13.24
C ASP A 637 -19.58 2.08 -11.73
N GLU A 638 -19.05 3.03 -10.96
CA GLU A 638 -19.22 3.08 -9.49
C GLU A 638 -20.67 3.41 -9.08
N GLY A 639 -21.60 3.59 -10.03
CA GLY A 639 -22.97 4.06 -9.82
C GLY A 639 -24.01 3.02 -9.38
N GLY A 640 -23.63 2.03 -8.58
CA GLY A 640 -24.51 0.91 -8.20
C GLY A 640 -25.05 0.88 -6.77
N GLU A 641 -24.56 1.72 -5.85
CA GLU A 641 -24.92 1.62 -4.41
C GLU A 641 -25.93 2.68 -3.92
N ASP A 642 -26.32 3.68 -4.71
CA ASP A 642 -27.22 4.77 -4.26
C ASP A 642 -28.63 4.77 -4.91
N ALA A 643 -29.07 3.66 -5.52
CA ALA A 643 -30.39 3.56 -6.18
C ALA A 643 -31.38 2.59 -5.49
N GLU A 644 -31.25 2.38 -4.19
CA GLU A 644 -32.29 1.74 -3.35
C GLU A 644 -32.70 2.64 -2.18
N THR A 645 -33.14 3.87 -2.48
CA THR A 645 -34.06 4.63 -1.62
C THR A 645 -34.82 5.64 -2.47
N GLU A 646 -35.90 5.20 -3.10
CA GLU A 646 -37.17 5.94 -3.25
C GLU A 646 -38.32 4.95 -3.51
#